data_AF-A0A2T7T716-F1
#
_entry.id   AF-A0A2T7T716-F1
#
_cell.length_a   1.000
_cell.length_b   1.000
_cell.length_c   1.000
_cell.angle_alpha   90.00
_cell.angle_beta   90.00
_cell.angle_gamma   90.00
#
_symmetry.space_group_name_H-M   'P 1'
#
loop_
_entity.id
_entity.type
_entity.pdbx_description
1 polymer ?
#
loop_
_entity_poly.entity_id
_entity_poly.type
_entity_poly.pdbx_seq_one_letter_code
_entity_poly.pdbx_strand_id
1 'polypeptide(L)'
;MPPHSADTASTATSTAVPADTSVSDAAPPAARDALGALGVEQAEAALVEHYTRLVRLAYLVLPPSLGRNRRVLTAHALVQRSLPRGRTAAVAERSAIPAQSGTEGAGGRTATGAGRNPGYAYVRERVLRQALDAGRPLRRLARPRRAQLPPLLPHVWGLRLFPRSGGADELALDQRLSGLSGPARAAFALRGLELLTDEEVRRLLHAAGAEDTETALSEAADAADQRIGTADPVELLRSPEFDPCSLQARPTDLMRRRQYGRAALAAGAALLVCGTLLGLPGGGWGPDDDADPAYGHNAAVASALDPVRVRRIAPAAWRTSARTDFSVWPARGPLAEDRALLGRALRAWAAPGASVQISATPATPSGPPMGSPQLLYAGTVDAARVVLFHDGLRVVRYAEPAAGGGDGVAALDFARVDGANAAAAGALVVGRSDGNVRYLTAPWVRGTAVRDLLDPAGPARPLRRDADGVTDPLASPAMARDCRSWDTLSVRDGSDGGASPGDGDGTNLGSDGATDRLLTDLGELTPARLTSGPPSAPGDVSAPADRAAWARTACLLPAMRSHGVRSVNSWPYARQPLPESHGTATWLCTRAETWRGPGSRVLAQFQAPSETTAPGAVAARAEHSPACGARESRVLAGVLWKSRGGKWYVLAAGSGTLGSVEVSGGVRGKAPGNLLAVRAEEGAQAELYGRTPDGTRVDALR
;
A
#
# COMPACT_ATOMS: atom_id res chain seq x y z
N MET A 1 -73.33 22.43 57.65
CA MET A 1 -72.42 23.19 58.55
C MET A 1 -71.37 23.87 57.66
N PRO A 2 -70.96 25.11 57.94
CA PRO A 2 -70.28 26.01 56.97
C PRO A 2 -68.74 26.08 57.22
N PRO A 3 -67.96 27.07 56.70
CA PRO A 3 -67.95 27.74 55.38
C PRO A 3 -66.47 27.91 54.86
N HIS A 4 -65.97 28.88 54.05
CA HIS A 4 -66.43 30.04 53.25
C HIS A 4 -65.50 30.09 51.99
N SER A 5 -65.96 30.21 50.74
CA SER A 5 -66.38 31.45 50.01
C SER A 5 -65.19 32.32 49.52
N ALA A 6 -65.18 32.92 48.32
CA ALA A 6 -66.19 33.05 47.26
C ALA A 6 -65.59 33.26 45.84
N ASP A 7 -66.39 32.96 44.80
CA ASP A 7 -66.72 33.69 43.53
C ASP A 7 -65.70 34.65 42.85
N THR A 8 -65.73 34.96 41.55
CA THR A 8 -66.79 35.00 40.49
C THR A 8 -66.11 34.71 39.11
N ALA A 9 -66.65 33.97 38.12
CA ALA A 9 -67.88 34.08 37.29
C ALA A 9 -67.69 34.70 35.88
N SER A 10 -68.36 34.07 34.90
CA SER A 10 -68.88 34.63 33.62
C SER A 10 -67.86 35.01 32.50
N THR A 11 -68.17 35.13 31.19
CA THR A 11 -69.28 34.76 30.24
C THR A 11 -68.78 35.08 28.80
N ALA A 12 -69.31 34.59 27.65
CA ALA A 12 -70.12 33.44 27.22
C ALA A 12 -70.28 33.47 25.67
N THR A 13 -71.06 32.55 25.07
CA THR A 13 -71.57 32.50 23.66
C THR A 13 -70.55 32.33 22.51
N SER A 14 -70.66 31.44 21.49
CA SER A 14 -71.71 30.55 20.92
C SER A 14 -72.55 31.06 19.73
N THR A 15 -72.07 30.83 18.50
CA THR A 15 -72.79 30.53 17.22
C THR A 15 -71.72 30.12 16.18
N ALA A 16 -71.81 29.11 15.29
CA ALA A 16 -72.85 28.20 14.77
C ALA A 16 -73.64 28.67 13.51
N VAL A 17 -74.00 27.68 12.67
CA VAL A 17 -74.87 27.68 11.46
C VAL A 17 -74.15 27.86 10.09
N PRO A 18 -74.55 27.14 8.99
CA PRO A 18 -73.70 26.90 7.80
C PRO A 18 -74.37 27.16 6.41
N ALA A 19 -73.71 26.72 5.33
CA ALA A 19 -74.26 26.39 3.98
C ALA A 19 -74.78 27.59 3.13
N ASP A 20 -74.96 27.49 1.80
CA ASP A 20 -74.90 26.34 0.87
C ASP A 20 -74.33 26.75 -0.53
N THR A 21 -74.26 25.76 -1.43
CA THR A 21 -73.94 25.75 -2.88
C THR A 21 -74.56 26.88 -3.74
N SER A 22 -74.03 27.25 -4.91
CA SER A 22 -73.99 26.41 -6.13
C SER A 22 -73.43 27.16 -7.37
N VAL A 23 -73.23 26.43 -8.50
CA VAL A 23 -73.00 26.88 -9.92
C VAL A 23 -71.73 27.75 -10.16
N SER A 24 -70.68 27.38 -10.92
CA SER A 24 -70.45 26.58 -12.15
C SER A 24 -70.59 27.32 -13.49
N ASP A 25 -69.46 27.73 -14.09
CA ASP A 25 -69.30 27.85 -15.55
C ASP A 25 -67.82 27.59 -15.96
N ALA A 26 -67.53 27.33 -17.25
CA ALA A 26 -66.28 26.71 -17.70
C ALA A 26 -65.58 27.39 -18.90
N ALA A 27 -64.26 27.56 -18.81
CA ALA A 27 -63.37 28.08 -19.87
C ALA A 27 -61.95 27.44 -19.75
N PRO A 28 -60.97 27.68 -20.66
CA PRO A 28 -60.42 26.57 -21.46
C PRO A 28 -59.10 25.95 -20.97
N PRO A 29 -58.73 24.75 -21.46
CA PRO A 29 -57.55 24.01 -20.99
C PRO A 29 -56.25 24.46 -21.69
N ALA A 30 -55.51 25.39 -21.07
CA ALA A 30 -54.17 25.78 -21.54
C ALA A 30 -53.07 25.86 -20.44
N ALA A 31 -53.44 25.74 -19.16
CA ALA A 31 -52.54 25.97 -18.02
C ALA A 31 -52.27 24.74 -17.12
N ARG A 32 -52.76 23.53 -17.49
CA ARG A 32 -52.69 22.34 -16.62
C ARG A 32 -51.41 21.52 -16.76
N ASP A 33 -50.75 21.50 -17.92
CA ASP A 33 -49.46 20.81 -18.07
C ASP A 33 -48.32 21.50 -17.31
N ALA A 34 -48.36 22.84 -17.21
CA ALA A 34 -47.34 23.63 -16.55
C ALA A 34 -47.17 23.26 -15.06
N LEU A 35 -48.26 23.05 -14.32
CA LEU A 35 -48.20 22.68 -12.90
C LEU A 35 -47.68 21.25 -12.67
N GLY A 36 -47.85 20.35 -13.64
CA GLY A 36 -47.21 19.04 -13.63
C GLY A 36 -45.70 19.13 -13.84
N ALA A 37 -45.26 19.90 -14.85
CA ALA A 37 -43.85 20.10 -15.16
C ALA A 37 -43.09 20.84 -14.05
N LEU A 38 -43.61 21.99 -13.59
CA LEU A 38 -43.02 22.79 -12.51
C LEU A 38 -42.88 21.99 -11.20
N GLY A 39 -43.79 21.05 -10.92
CA GLY A 39 -43.67 20.15 -9.76
C GLY A 39 -42.55 19.12 -9.88
N VAL A 40 -42.17 18.71 -11.11
CA VAL A 40 -40.99 17.88 -11.37
C VAL A 40 -39.73 18.72 -11.24
N GLU A 41 -39.66 19.87 -11.89
CA GLU A 41 -38.50 20.78 -11.87
C GLU A 41 -38.17 21.24 -10.44
N GLN A 42 -39.17 21.60 -9.64
CA GLN A 42 -38.98 21.96 -8.22
C GLN A 42 -38.50 20.77 -7.37
N ALA A 43 -38.95 19.55 -7.66
CA ALA A 43 -38.47 18.35 -6.97
C ALA A 43 -37.04 17.96 -7.40
N GLU A 44 -36.66 18.19 -8.65
CA GLU A 44 -35.30 17.98 -9.16
C GLU A 44 -34.33 19.03 -8.60
N ALA A 45 -34.68 20.31 -8.65
CA ALA A 45 -33.91 21.39 -8.04
C ALA A 45 -33.72 21.16 -6.53
N ALA A 46 -34.79 20.87 -5.78
CA ALA A 46 -34.71 20.61 -4.34
C ALA A 46 -33.92 19.32 -4.01
N LEU A 47 -33.92 18.31 -4.88
CA LEU A 47 -33.09 17.11 -4.70
C LEU A 47 -31.61 17.41 -4.91
N VAL A 48 -31.26 18.28 -5.87
CA VAL A 48 -29.86 18.70 -6.09
C VAL A 48 -29.38 19.61 -4.96
N GLU A 49 -30.16 20.66 -4.64
CA GLU A 49 -29.85 21.65 -3.59
C GLU A 49 -29.66 21.00 -2.21
N HIS A 50 -30.48 19.99 -1.89
CA HIS A 50 -30.50 19.36 -0.57
C HIS A 50 -30.01 17.90 -0.59
N TYR A 51 -29.27 17.48 -1.62
CA TYR A 51 -28.85 16.08 -1.82
C TYR A 51 -28.19 15.48 -0.57
N THR A 52 -27.13 16.11 -0.06
CA THR A 52 -26.40 15.64 1.13
C THR A 52 -27.30 15.50 2.36
N ARG A 53 -28.25 16.42 2.55
CA ARG A 53 -29.22 16.41 3.66
C ARG A 53 -30.19 15.23 3.54
N LEU A 54 -30.71 14.98 2.34
CA LEU A 54 -31.59 13.85 2.02
C LEU A 54 -30.89 12.50 2.18
N VAL A 55 -29.64 12.37 1.72
CA VAL A 55 -28.88 11.12 1.85
C VAL A 55 -28.51 10.87 3.32
N ARG A 56 -28.13 11.91 4.07
CA ARG A 56 -27.87 11.83 5.53
C ARG A 56 -29.11 11.35 6.29
N LEU A 57 -30.28 11.93 6.03
CA LEU A 57 -31.56 11.48 6.59
C LEU A 57 -31.84 10.01 6.25
N ALA A 58 -31.68 9.61 4.98
CA ALA A 58 -31.87 8.22 4.56
C ALA A 58 -30.91 7.25 5.27
N TYR A 59 -29.63 7.61 5.41
CA TYR A 59 -28.60 6.79 6.06
C TYR A 59 -28.90 6.51 7.54
N LEU A 60 -29.44 7.50 8.26
CA LEU A 60 -29.83 7.38 9.66
C LEU A 60 -31.08 6.49 9.85
N VAL A 61 -32.10 6.63 9.01
CA VAL A 61 -33.33 5.84 9.13
C VAL A 61 -33.09 4.35 8.80
N LEU A 62 -32.26 4.08 7.77
CA LEU A 62 -31.96 2.74 7.30
C LEU A 62 -31.44 1.81 8.41
N PRO A 63 -31.92 0.55 8.48
CA PRO A 63 -31.63 -0.33 9.61
C PRO A 63 -30.13 -0.68 9.71
N PRO A 64 -29.59 -0.77 10.93
CA PRO A 64 -28.17 -1.08 11.17
C PRO A 64 -27.76 -2.46 10.62
N SER A 65 -28.70 -3.40 10.56
CA SER A 65 -28.52 -4.77 10.03
C SER A 65 -28.10 -4.85 8.55
N LEU A 66 -28.23 -3.75 7.78
CA LEU A 66 -27.64 -3.67 6.43
C LEU A 66 -26.10 -3.61 6.47
N GLY A 67 -25.51 -3.10 7.55
CA GLY A 67 -24.09 -2.78 7.68
C GLY A 67 -23.70 -1.48 6.97
N ARG A 68 -22.75 -0.73 7.55
CA ARG A 68 -22.41 0.66 7.17
C ARG A 68 -22.25 0.89 5.65
N ASN A 69 -21.46 0.07 4.95
CA ASN A 69 -21.27 0.18 3.50
C ASN A 69 -22.58 0.02 2.69
N ARG A 70 -23.49 -0.88 3.10
CA ARG A 70 -24.77 -1.06 2.41
C ARG A 70 -25.77 0.03 2.80
N ARG A 71 -25.74 0.54 4.05
CA ARG A 71 -26.52 1.75 4.42
C ARG A 71 -26.17 2.92 3.49
N VAL A 72 -24.88 3.20 3.24
CA VAL A 72 -24.43 4.26 2.31
C VAL A 72 -24.98 4.07 0.90
N LEU A 73 -24.72 2.90 0.28
CA LEU A 73 -25.13 2.65 -1.11
C LEU A 73 -26.66 2.63 -1.28
N THR A 74 -27.40 2.14 -0.29
CA THR A 74 -28.87 2.22 -0.29
C THR A 74 -29.34 3.66 -0.12
N ALA A 75 -28.77 4.44 0.81
CA ALA A 75 -29.17 5.83 1.04
C ALA A 75 -29.12 6.69 -0.23
N HIS A 76 -27.99 6.68 -0.95
CA HIS A 76 -27.87 7.39 -2.24
C HIS A 76 -28.92 6.91 -3.27
N ALA A 77 -29.10 5.59 -3.37
CA ALA A 77 -30.06 5.03 -4.31
C ALA A 77 -31.52 5.37 -3.97
N LEU A 78 -31.89 5.48 -2.68
CA LEU A 78 -33.25 5.91 -2.31
C LEU A 78 -33.49 7.37 -2.67
N VAL A 79 -32.52 8.27 -2.43
CA VAL A 79 -32.61 9.67 -2.85
C VAL A 79 -32.74 9.77 -4.37
N GLN A 80 -31.82 9.17 -5.14
CA GLN A 80 -31.87 9.16 -6.60
C GLN A 80 -33.13 8.48 -7.19
N ARG A 81 -33.78 7.58 -6.45
CA ARG A 81 -35.06 6.96 -6.83
C ARG A 81 -36.29 7.79 -6.44
N SER A 82 -36.12 8.83 -5.62
CA SER A 82 -37.20 9.65 -5.06
C SER A 82 -37.73 10.75 -5.98
N LEU A 83 -37.11 11.00 -7.14
CA LEU A 83 -37.75 11.83 -8.17
C LEU A 83 -39.11 11.25 -8.62
N PRO A 84 -40.10 12.10 -8.96
CA PRO A 84 -41.31 11.65 -9.63
C PRO A 84 -40.94 11.03 -10.99
N ARG A 85 -41.62 9.97 -11.40
CA ARG A 85 -41.51 9.42 -12.77
C ARG A 85 -42.83 9.68 -13.47
N GLY A 86 -42.80 10.27 -14.66
CA GLY A 86 -43.98 10.75 -15.42
C GLY A 86 -45.05 9.71 -15.81
N ARG A 87 -44.99 8.47 -15.29
CA ARG A 87 -46.02 7.44 -15.45
C ARG A 87 -46.84 7.17 -14.16
N THR A 88 -46.59 7.88 -13.07
CA THR A 88 -47.41 7.80 -11.84
C THR A 88 -48.34 9.00 -11.62
N ALA A 89 -48.31 10.01 -12.50
CA ALA A 89 -49.29 11.11 -12.46
C ALA A 89 -50.73 10.58 -12.69
N ALA A 90 -50.93 9.78 -13.76
CA ALA A 90 -52.19 9.11 -14.10
C ALA A 90 -52.66 7.99 -13.13
N VAL A 91 -52.10 7.96 -11.91
CA VAL A 91 -52.53 7.07 -10.82
C VAL A 91 -52.85 7.89 -9.55
N ALA A 92 -52.37 9.13 -9.45
CA ALA A 92 -52.76 10.06 -8.39
C ALA A 92 -54.19 10.60 -8.56
N GLU A 93 -54.76 10.54 -9.77
CA GLU A 93 -56.10 11.04 -10.13
C GLU A 93 -57.29 10.30 -9.46
N ARG A 94 -57.05 9.33 -8.56
CA ARG A 94 -58.11 8.45 -8.02
C ARG A 94 -58.35 8.50 -6.51
N SER A 95 -57.72 9.41 -5.76
CA SER A 95 -58.04 9.61 -4.33
C SER A 95 -57.90 11.06 -3.87
N ALA A 96 -58.89 11.49 -3.07
CA ALA A 96 -58.87 12.67 -2.18
C ALA A 96 -58.78 14.08 -2.82
N ILE A 97 -59.95 14.54 -3.27
CA ILE A 97 -60.58 15.84 -2.96
C ILE A 97 -59.74 16.78 -2.03
N PRO A 98 -59.43 18.02 -2.46
CA PRO A 98 -58.85 19.04 -1.58
C PRO A 98 -59.93 19.84 -0.82
N ALA A 99 -59.59 20.32 0.38
CA ALA A 99 -60.30 21.39 1.08
C ALA A 99 -59.38 22.62 1.19
N GLN A 100 -59.92 23.83 0.97
CA GLN A 100 -59.16 25.09 0.98
C GLN A 100 -59.68 26.07 2.04
N SER A 101 -58.76 26.70 2.77
CA SER A 101 -58.81 28.11 3.24
C SER A 101 -57.61 28.35 4.17
N GLY A 102 -56.96 29.51 4.19
CA GLY A 102 -57.09 30.68 3.33
C GLY A 102 -55.81 31.53 3.34
N THR A 103 -55.72 32.52 2.46
CA THR A 103 -54.53 33.37 2.26
C THR A 103 -54.68 34.69 3.01
N GLU A 104 -53.69 35.06 3.85
CA GLU A 104 -53.29 36.42 4.27
C GLU A 104 -52.27 36.29 5.43
N GLY A 105 -51.26 37.14 5.62
CA GLY A 105 -50.75 38.25 4.80
C GLY A 105 -49.53 38.92 5.48
N ALA A 106 -48.68 39.59 4.70
CA ALA A 106 -47.62 40.53 5.13
C ALA A 106 -46.48 40.05 6.09
N GLY A 107 -45.42 40.87 6.17
CA GLY A 107 -44.45 40.85 7.27
C GLY A 107 -43.21 39.96 7.12
N GLY A 108 -42.06 40.57 6.80
CA GLY A 108 -40.78 39.84 6.69
C GLY A 108 -40.14 39.44 8.03
N ARG A 109 -39.29 38.40 7.98
CA ARG A 109 -38.00 38.27 8.70
C ARG A 109 -37.28 36.98 8.27
N THR A 110 -35.97 36.94 8.50
CA THR A 110 -35.09 35.79 8.25
C THR A 110 -35.43 34.62 9.17
N ALA A 111 -35.83 33.48 8.59
CA ALA A 111 -35.94 32.20 9.29
C ALA A 111 -35.62 31.03 8.34
N THR A 112 -34.63 30.21 8.68
CA THR A 112 -34.14 29.07 7.88
C THR A 112 -35.03 27.83 8.02
N GLY A 113 -36.30 27.96 7.61
CA GLY A 113 -37.32 26.92 7.77
C GLY A 113 -37.32 25.86 6.68
N ALA A 114 -36.92 24.62 7.01
CA ALA A 114 -36.93 23.45 6.12
C ALA A 114 -38.35 22.90 5.80
N GLY A 115 -39.39 23.74 5.88
CA GLY A 115 -40.79 23.37 5.71
C GLY A 115 -41.54 24.14 4.61
N ARG A 116 -40.91 25.10 3.92
CA ARG A 116 -41.59 25.97 2.93
C ARG A 116 -41.22 25.73 1.45
N ASN A 117 -40.23 24.90 1.13
CA ASN A 117 -40.01 24.43 -0.24
C ASN A 117 -40.87 23.17 -0.49
N PRO A 118 -41.90 23.23 -1.36
CA PRO A 118 -42.82 22.10 -1.57
C PRO A 118 -42.14 20.91 -2.28
N GLY A 119 -41.21 21.18 -3.21
CA GLY A 119 -40.38 20.15 -3.84
C GLY A 119 -39.52 19.42 -2.82
N TYR A 120 -38.93 20.15 -1.87
CA TYR A 120 -38.16 19.54 -0.79
C TYR A 120 -39.03 18.68 0.14
N ALA A 121 -40.20 19.19 0.56
CA ALA A 121 -41.12 18.46 1.42
C ALA A 121 -41.56 17.13 0.78
N TYR A 122 -41.93 17.17 -0.51
CA TYR A 122 -42.28 15.98 -1.31
C TYR A 122 -41.13 14.96 -1.37
N VAL A 123 -39.92 15.40 -1.70
CA VAL A 123 -38.76 14.51 -1.80
C VAL A 123 -38.39 13.94 -0.43
N ARG A 124 -38.44 14.74 0.65
CA ARG A 124 -38.17 14.30 2.03
C ARG A 124 -39.13 13.20 2.49
N GLU A 125 -40.45 13.39 2.31
CA GLU A 125 -41.47 12.36 2.59
C GLU A 125 -41.21 11.07 1.80
N ARG A 126 -40.89 11.21 0.51
CA ARG A 126 -40.68 10.08 -0.41
C ARG A 126 -39.37 9.32 -0.16
N VAL A 127 -38.33 10.01 0.33
CA VAL A 127 -37.10 9.40 0.85
C VAL A 127 -37.38 8.65 2.15
N LEU A 128 -38.09 9.28 3.09
CA LEU A 128 -38.44 8.69 4.39
C LEU A 128 -39.28 7.41 4.24
N ARG A 129 -40.36 7.46 3.44
CA ARG A 129 -41.21 6.30 3.12
C ARG A 129 -40.38 5.13 2.57
N GLN A 130 -39.44 5.42 1.67
CA GLN A 130 -38.55 4.39 1.12
C GLN A 130 -37.54 3.84 2.15
N ALA A 131 -37.01 4.68 3.04
CA ALA A 131 -36.06 4.25 4.07
C ALA A 131 -36.73 3.37 5.14
N LEU A 132 -37.96 3.71 5.55
CA LEU A 132 -38.79 2.86 6.41
C LEU A 132 -39.19 1.55 5.72
N ASP A 133 -39.61 1.61 4.44
CA ASP A 133 -39.95 0.42 3.65
C ASP A 133 -38.77 -0.55 3.49
N ALA A 134 -37.54 -0.04 3.33
CA ALA A 134 -36.32 -0.83 3.28
C ALA A 134 -36.01 -1.57 4.61
N GLY A 135 -36.62 -1.15 5.72
CA GLY A 135 -36.55 -1.83 7.02
C GLY A 135 -37.70 -2.80 7.32
N ARG A 136 -38.79 -2.80 6.54
CA ARG A 136 -39.93 -3.72 6.77
C ARG A 136 -39.53 -5.17 6.46
N PRO A 137 -40.01 -6.17 7.24
CA PRO A 137 -39.76 -7.58 6.98
C PRO A 137 -40.40 -8.05 5.67
N LEU A 138 -39.69 -8.90 4.93
CA LEU A 138 -40.16 -9.53 3.69
C LEU A 138 -41.20 -10.63 4.00
N ARG A 139 -42.49 -10.30 3.93
CA ARG A 139 -43.58 -11.29 4.05
C ARG A 139 -43.57 -12.22 2.84
N ARG A 140 -43.57 -13.55 3.06
CA ARG A 140 -43.40 -14.59 2.01
C ARG A 140 -44.36 -14.50 0.81
N LEU A 141 -45.54 -13.88 0.98
CA LEU A 141 -46.58 -13.74 -0.05
C LEU A 141 -46.63 -12.34 -0.69
N ALA A 142 -45.80 -11.39 -0.25
CA ALA A 142 -45.78 -10.02 -0.76
C ALA A 142 -44.63 -9.81 -1.76
N ARG A 143 -44.89 -9.12 -2.88
CA ARG A 143 -43.82 -8.67 -3.79
C ARG A 143 -42.95 -7.63 -3.08
N PRO A 144 -41.61 -7.74 -3.11
CA PRO A 144 -40.72 -6.80 -2.44
C PRO A 144 -40.85 -5.39 -3.04
N ARG A 145 -40.87 -4.36 -2.18
CA ARG A 145 -40.88 -2.96 -2.61
C ARG A 145 -39.52 -2.60 -3.20
N ARG A 146 -39.48 -1.67 -4.18
CA ARG A 146 -38.23 -1.27 -4.87
C ARG A 146 -37.13 -0.72 -3.93
N ALA A 147 -37.48 -0.27 -2.72
CA ALA A 147 -36.54 0.16 -1.70
C ALA A 147 -35.85 -1.00 -0.94
N GLN A 148 -36.48 -2.18 -0.90
CA GLN A 148 -35.94 -3.40 -0.27
C GLN A 148 -34.95 -4.14 -1.19
N LEU A 149 -35.02 -3.88 -2.50
CA LEU A 149 -34.11 -4.44 -3.49
C LEU A 149 -32.77 -3.69 -3.52
N PRO A 150 -31.63 -4.39 -3.67
CA PRO A 150 -30.31 -3.76 -3.68
C PRO A 150 -30.15 -2.70 -4.80
N PRO A 151 -29.26 -1.72 -4.60
CA PRO A 151 -29.04 -0.65 -5.57
C PRO A 151 -28.26 -1.16 -6.80
N LEU A 152 -28.69 -0.74 -7.99
CA LEU A 152 -27.98 -0.99 -9.27
C LEU A 152 -27.04 0.18 -9.61
N LEU A 153 -26.36 0.72 -8.60
CA LEU A 153 -25.36 1.78 -8.77
C LEU A 153 -24.04 1.19 -9.29
N PRO A 154 -23.16 1.98 -9.94
CA PRO A 154 -21.84 1.51 -10.36
C PRO A 154 -21.02 1.07 -9.14
N HIS A 155 -20.83 -0.24 -8.99
CA HIS A 155 -20.02 -0.81 -7.93
C HIS A 155 -18.55 -0.87 -8.39
N VAL A 156 -17.68 -0.06 -7.78
CA VAL A 156 -16.22 -0.17 -8.02
C VAL A 156 -15.72 -1.47 -7.38
N TRP A 157 -15.47 -2.46 -8.23
CA TRP A 157 -15.17 -3.83 -7.83
C TRP A 157 -13.85 -3.91 -7.05
N GLY A 158 -13.91 -4.42 -5.82
CA GLY A 158 -12.75 -4.50 -4.91
C GLY A 158 -12.67 -3.36 -3.88
N LEU A 159 -13.54 -2.35 -3.94
CA LEU A 159 -13.64 -1.30 -2.92
C LEU A 159 -14.94 -1.41 -2.09
N ARG A 160 -14.87 -0.88 -0.88
CA ARG A 160 -15.99 -0.58 0.02
C ARG A 160 -15.93 0.89 0.42
N LEU A 161 -17.10 1.50 0.59
CA LEU A 161 -17.27 2.88 0.98
C LEU A 161 -17.85 2.94 2.39
N PHE A 162 -17.26 3.78 3.23
CA PHE A 162 -17.70 4.03 4.60
C PHE A 162 -17.65 5.56 4.84
N PRO A 163 -18.52 6.13 5.69
CA PRO A 163 -18.29 7.48 6.21
C PRO A 163 -16.94 7.55 6.95
N ARG A 164 -16.44 8.77 7.22
CA ARG A 164 -15.29 8.93 8.11
C ARG A 164 -15.61 8.36 9.50
N SER A 165 -14.63 7.73 10.14
CA SER A 165 -14.76 7.38 11.56
C SER A 165 -14.67 8.65 12.41
N GLY A 166 -15.61 8.82 13.34
CA GLY A 166 -15.59 9.80 14.41
C GLY A 166 -14.89 9.26 15.67
N GLY A 167 -15.17 9.87 16.81
CA GLY A 167 -14.63 9.51 18.12
C GLY A 167 -15.50 8.52 18.90
N ALA A 168 -15.31 8.52 20.22
CA ALA A 168 -16.09 7.67 21.13
C ALA A 168 -17.56 8.07 21.19
N ASP A 169 -17.87 9.37 21.12
CA ASP A 169 -19.23 9.90 21.24
C ASP A 169 -20.07 9.59 19.99
N GLU A 170 -19.52 9.73 18.78
CA GLU A 170 -20.22 9.27 17.56
C GLU A 170 -20.46 7.77 17.55
N LEU A 171 -19.50 6.97 18.02
CA LEU A 171 -19.66 5.52 18.14
C LEU A 171 -20.76 5.14 19.13
N ALA A 172 -20.82 5.82 20.29
CA ALA A 172 -21.90 5.65 21.26
C ALA A 172 -23.27 6.07 20.69
N LEU A 173 -23.32 7.07 19.81
CA LEU A 173 -24.56 7.45 19.12
C LEU A 173 -24.99 6.42 18.06
N ASP A 174 -24.11 5.90 17.19
CA ASP A 174 -24.48 4.82 16.25
C ASP A 174 -24.92 3.55 17.00
N GLN A 175 -24.35 3.27 18.18
CA GLN A 175 -24.82 2.21 19.09
C GLN A 175 -26.23 2.51 19.62
N ARG A 176 -26.50 3.68 20.22
CA ARG A 176 -27.84 4.03 20.74
C ARG A 176 -28.89 4.00 19.62
N LEU A 177 -28.62 4.63 18.48
CA LEU A 177 -29.51 4.62 17.31
C LEU A 177 -29.76 3.20 16.78
N SER A 178 -28.81 2.27 16.93
CA SER A 178 -28.98 0.88 16.47
C SER A 178 -30.04 0.10 17.26
N GLY A 179 -30.31 0.50 18.51
CA GLY A 179 -31.37 -0.09 19.34
C GLY A 179 -32.77 0.44 19.07
N LEU A 180 -32.91 1.62 18.46
CA LEU A 180 -34.21 2.25 18.20
C LEU A 180 -35.01 1.58 17.06
N SER A 181 -36.33 1.73 17.07
CA SER A 181 -37.18 1.37 15.94
C SER A 181 -36.85 2.20 14.69
N GLY A 182 -37.30 1.73 13.52
CA GLY A 182 -37.18 2.48 12.26
C GLY A 182 -37.85 3.86 12.31
N PRO A 183 -39.12 3.94 12.75
CA PRO A 183 -39.81 5.20 13.00
C PRO A 183 -39.11 6.10 14.04
N ALA A 184 -38.55 5.55 15.13
CA ALA A 184 -37.87 6.37 16.13
C ALA A 184 -36.54 6.95 15.64
N ARG A 185 -35.72 6.19 14.89
CA ARG A 185 -34.54 6.78 14.21
C ARG A 185 -34.94 7.90 13.25
N ALA A 186 -36.11 7.79 12.61
CA ALA A 186 -36.64 8.86 11.78
C ALA A 186 -37.10 10.07 12.63
N ALA A 187 -37.84 9.87 13.71
CA ALA A 187 -38.21 10.97 14.62
C ALA A 187 -36.97 11.71 15.16
N PHE A 188 -35.97 10.97 15.63
CA PHE A 188 -34.69 11.52 16.12
C PHE A 188 -33.95 12.33 15.04
N ALA A 189 -33.82 11.78 13.83
CA ALA A 189 -33.17 12.46 12.72
C ALA A 189 -33.95 13.69 12.22
N LEU A 190 -35.29 13.66 12.22
CA LEU A 190 -36.13 14.79 11.84
C LEU A 190 -36.09 15.91 12.89
N ARG A 191 -36.14 15.59 14.18
CA ARG A 191 -35.91 16.57 15.26
C ARG A 191 -34.54 17.24 15.10
N GLY A 192 -33.46 16.45 14.98
CA GLY A 192 -32.09 17.00 15.03
C GLY A 192 -31.52 17.62 13.74
N LEU A 193 -31.87 17.08 12.57
CA LEU A 193 -31.40 17.57 11.26
C LEU A 193 -32.41 18.45 10.52
N GLU A 194 -33.72 18.18 10.68
CA GLU A 194 -34.76 18.96 10.00
C GLU A 194 -35.34 20.08 10.88
N LEU A 195 -35.11 20.04 12.20
CA LEU A 195 -35.63 20.98 13.19
C LEU A 195 -37.17 21.10 13.14
N LEU A 196 -37.84 19.97 12.85
CA LEU A 196 -39.29 19.86 12.84
C LEU A 196 -39.84 19.69 14.24
N THR A 197 -41.01 20.28 14.49
CA THR A 197 -41.79 20.04 15.71
C THR A 197 -42.34 18.62 15.75
N ASP A 198 -42.62 18.09 16.95
CA ASP A 198 -43.16 16.75 17.11
C ASP A 198 -44.44 16.50 16.31
N GLU A 199 -45.32 17.50 16.22
CA GLU A 199 -46.54 17.44 15.40
C GLU A 199 -46.23 17.35 13.89
N GLU A 200 -45.18 18.02 13.39
CA GLU A 200 -44.72 17.87 12.01
C GLU A 200 -44.05 16.51 11.77
N VAL A 201 -43.27 16.01 12.73
CA VAL A 201 -42.65 14.69 12.70
C VAL A 201 -43.72 13.60 12.67
N ARG A 202 -44.73 13.68 13.55
CA ARG A 202 -45.90 12.78 13.63
C ARG A 202 -46.63 12.69 12.29
N ARG A 203 -46.98 13.85 11.70
CA ARG A 203 -47.62 13.93 10.38
C ARG A 203 -46.74 13.33 9.28
N LEU A 204 -45.44 13.61 9.28
CA LEU A 204 -44.50 13.13 8.25
C LEU A 204 -44.23 11.63 8.36
N LEU A 205 -44.18 11.06 9.57
CA LEU A 205 -44.09 9.62 9.82
C LEU A 205 -45.36 8.89 9.39
N HIS A 206 -46.54 9.42 9.74
CA HIS A 206 -47.82 8.87 9.30
C HIS A 206 -47.95 8.90 7.77
N ALA A 207 -47.59 10.01 7.12
CA ALA A 207 -47.53 10.10 5.65
C ALA A 207 -46.55 9.07 5.05
N ALA A 208 -45.39 8.87 5.68
CA ALA A 208 -44.42 7.84 5.30
C ALA A 208 -44.88 6.40 5.64
N GLY A 209 -46.03 6.23 6.30
CA GLY A 209 -46.65 4.94 6.60
C GLY A 209 -46.09 4.23 7.82
N ALA A 210 -45.57 4.95 8.82
CA ALA A 210 -45.36 4.38 10.15
C ALA A 210 -46.71 4.02 10.79
N GLU A 211 -46.77 2.88 11.49
CA GLU A 211 -48.01 2.31 12.04
C GLU A 211 -48.25 2.77 13.50
N ASP A 212 -47.19 3.01 14.26
CA ASP A 212 -47.22 3.65 15.59
C ASP A 212 -46.27 4.85 15.56
N THR A 213 -46.82 6.05 15.72
CA THR A 213 -46.06 7.31 15.74
C THR A 213 -45.74 7.80 17.13
N GLU A 214 -46.54 7.45 18.14
CA GLU A 214 -46.39 8.00 19.48
C GLU A 214 -45.28 7.27 20.25
N THR A 215 -45.25 5.93 20.17
CA THR A 215 -44.13 5.13 20.69
C THR A 215 -42.81 5.53 20.01
N ALA A 216 -42.86 5.85 18.71
CA ALA A 216 -41.70 6.31 17.95
C ALA A 216 -41.18 7.70 18.39
N LEU A 217 -42.09 8.60 18.79
CA LEU A 217 -41.75 9.92 19.33
C LEU A 217 -41.19 9.83 20.76
N SER A 218 -41.70 8.89 21.57
CA SER A 218 -41.16 8.57 22.92
C SER A 218 -39.76 7.97 22.83
N GLU A 219 -39.57 6.87 22.09
CA GLU A 219 -38.26 6.22 21.86
C GLU A 219 -37.19 7.24 21.41
N ALA A 220 -37.59 8.21 20.58
CA ALA A 220 -36.71 9.26 20.08
C ALA A 220 -36.51 10.46 21.03
N ALA A 221 -37.31 10.59 22.09
CA ALA A 221 -37.12 11.56 23.16
C ALA A 221 -36.21 10.97 24.25
N ASP A 222 -36.51 9.74 24.68
CA ASP A 222 -35.70 8.95 25.61
C ASP A 222 -34.22 8.84 25.16
N ALA A 223 -34.01 8.74 23.84
CA ALA A 223 -32.69 8.68 23.22
C ALA A 223 -31.95 10.03 23.12
N ALA A 224 -32.66 11.17 23.26
CA ALA A 224 -32.13 12.52 23.14
C ALA A 224 -31.81 13.14 24.50
N ASP A 225 -32.67 12.94 25.51
CA ASP A 225 -32.50 13.49 26.86
C ASP A 225 -31.24 12.96 27.58
N GLN A 226 -30.83 11.74 27.24
CA GLN A 226 -29.59 11.15 27.73
C GLN A 226 -28.38 11.75 26.98
N ARG A 227 -27.48 12.46 27.67
CA ARG A 227 -26.22 12.93 27.04
C ARG A 227 -25.35 11.78 26.55
N ILE A 228 -24.36 12.08 25.70
CA ILE A 228 -23.31 11.16 25.27
C ILE A 228 -21.96 11.84 25.52
N GLY A 229 -21.16 11.30 26.44
CA GLY A 229 -19.96 11.97 26.91
C GLY A 229 -20.28 13.37 27.44
N THR A 230 -19.63 14.39 26.88
CA THR A 230 -19.97 15.80 27.12
C THR A 230 -20.93 16.38 26.06
N ALA A 231 -21.04 15.74 24.89
CA ALA A 231 -21.72 16.24 23.71
C ALA A 231 -23.26 16.14 23.77
N ASP A 232 -23.91 16.90 22.90
CA ASP A 232 -25.34 16.79 22.61
C ASP A 232 -25.57 15.72 21.50
N PRO A 233 -26.43 14.71 21.72
CA PRO A 233 -26.77 13.70 20.70
C PRO A 233 -27.27 14.27 19.36
N VAL A 234 -27.91 15.45 19.37
CA VAL A 234 -28.39 16.16 18.16
C VAL A 234 -27.25 16.84 17.40
N GLU A 235 -26.27 17.40 18.10
CA GLU A 235 -25.08 17.97 17.44
C GLU A 235 -24.22 16.89 16.79
N LEU A 236 -24.07 15.74 17.43
CA LEU A 236 -23.34 14.59 16.90
C LEU A 236 -23.90 14.09 15.55
N LEU A 237 -25.20 14.21 15.28
CA LEU A 237 -25.79 13.90 13.96
C LEU A 237 -25.19 14.74 12.81
N ARG A 238 -24.59 15.89 13.12
CA ARG A 238 -23.96 16.80 12.15
C ARG A 238 -22.51 16.40 11.83
N SER A 239 -21.92 15.49 12.60
CA SER A 239 -20.54 15.02 12.42
C SER A 239 -20.29 14.33 11.06
N PRO A 240 -19.01 14.13 10.66
CA PRO A 240 -18.66 13.37 9.46
C PRO A 240 -18.95 11.86 9.51
N GLU A 241 -19.22 11.27 10.68
CA GLU A 241 -19.53 9.82 10.79
C GLU A 241 -20.94 9.49 10.30
N PHE A 242 -21.86 10.42 10.46
CA PHE A 242 -23.21 10.31 9.94
C PHE A 242 -23.34 10.89 8.53
N ASP A 243 -22.25 11.35 7.90
CA ASP A 243 -22.26 11.90 6.55
C ASP A 243 -21.91 10.86 5.45
N PRO A 244 -22.92 10.32 4.73
CA PRO A 244 -22.69 9.40 3.62
C PRO A 244 -22.09 10.07 2.37
N CYS A 245 -21.95 11.40 2.31
CA CYS A 245 -21.20 12.09 1.25
C CYS A 245 -19.71 12.25 1.60
N SER A 246 -19.31 12.14 2.87
CA SER A 246 -17.90 12.26 3.33
C SER A 246 -17.23 10.89 3.46
N LEU A 247 -16.96 10.25 2.31
CA LEU A 247 -16.59 8.83 2.25
C LEU A 247 -15.08 8.56 2.28
N GLN A 248 -14.70 7.49 2.96
CA GLN A 248 -13.41 6.79 2.83
C GLN A 248 -13.60 5.52 1.98
N ALA A 249 -12.73 5.33 0.99
CA ALA A 249 -12.59 4.05 0.30
C ALA A 249 -11.65 3.13 1.08
N ARG A 250 -12.05 1.87 1.29
CA ARG A 250 -11.21 0.80 1.84
C ARG A 250 -11.33 -0.45 0.96
N PRO A 251 -10.32 -1.32 0.88
CA PRO A 251 -10.43 -2.56 0.10
C PRO A 251 -11.55 -3.46 0.63
N THR A 252 -12.20 -4.21 -0.26
CA THR A 252 -13.01 -5.36 0.15
C THR A 252 -12.13 -6.39 0.85
N ASP A 253 -12.65 -7.04 1.89
CA ASP A 253 -12.03 -8.20 2.54
C ASP A 253 -11.66 -9.29 1.51
N LEU A 254 -10.36 -9.34 1.18
CA LEU A 254 -9.80 -10.21 0.15
C LEU A 254 -9.79 -11.67 0.59
N MET A 255 -9.65 -11.94 1.89
CA MET A 255 -9.60 -13.31 2.42
C MET A 255 -10.97 -13.96 2.39
N ARG A 256 -12.00 -13.24 2.87
CA ARG A 256 -13.38 -13.73 2.86
C ARG A 256 -13.95 -13.86 1.45
N ARG A 257 -13.48 -13.04 0.50
CA ARG A 257 -13.78 -13.23 -0.93
C ARG A 257 -13.16 -14.53 -1.49
N ARG A 258 -11.92 -14.87 -1.11
CA ARG A 258 -11.25 -16.13 -1.50
C ARG A 258 -11.95 -17.36 -0.89
N GLN A 259 -12.57 -17.22 0.28
CA GLN A 259 -13.40 -18.25 0.91
C GLN A 259 -14.76 -18.43 0.21
N TYR A 260 -15.51 -17.36 -0.03
CA TYR A 260 -16.83 -17.48 -0.70
C TYR A 260 -16.74 -17.94 -2.15
N GLY A 261 -15.66 -17.63 -2.88
CA GLY A 261 -15.41 -18.20 -4.21
C GLY A 261 -15.28 -19.73 -4.19
N ARG A 262 -14.59 -20.28 -3.17
CA ARG A 262 -14.48 -21.73 -2.95
C ARG A 262 -15.84 -22.35 -2.58
N ALA A 263 -16.63 -21.69 -1.73
CA ALA A 263 -17.96 -22.16 -1.35
C ALA A 263 -18.94 -22.18 -2.53
N ALA A 264 -18.90 -21.18 -3.42
CA ALA A 264 -19.72 -21.15 -4.64
C ALA A 264 -19.33 -22.26 -5.63
N LEU A 265 -18.02 -22.52 -5.79
CA LEU A 265 -17.54 -23.66 -6.58
C LEU A 265 -17.98 -25.00 -5.96
N ALA A 266 -17.91 -25.16 -4.64
CA ALA A 266 -18.36 -26.37 -3.96
C ALA A 266 -19.88 -26.61 -4.14
N ALA A 267 -20.70 -25.54 -4.09
CA ALA A 267 -22.14 -25.63 -4.33
C ALA A 267 -22.48 -25.97 -5.80
N GLY A 268 -21.73 -25.41 -6.76
CA GLY A 268 -21.85 -25.78 -8.18
C GLY A 268 -21.44 -27.23 -8.44
N ALA A 269 -20.34 -27.68 -7.83
CA ALA A 269 -19.90 -29.06 -7.88
C ALA A 269 -20.92 -30.02 -7.25
N ALA A 270 -21.52 -29.66 -6.10
CA ALA A 270 -22.55 -30.48 -5.46
C ALA A 270 -23.79 -30.66 -6.35
N LEU A 271 -24.25 -29.61 -7.04
CA LEU A 271 -25.37 -29.70 -7.99
C LEU A 271 -25.02 -30.55 -9.24
N LEU A 272 -23.79 -30.45 -9.74
CA LEU A 272 -23.30 -31.33 -10.81
C LEU A 272 -23.21 -32.79 -10.37
N VAL A 273 -22.68 -33.07 -9.17
CA VAL A 273 -22.58 -34.42 -8.58
C VAL A 273 -23.96 -35.04 -8.34
N CYS A 274 -24.94 -34.28 -7.85
CA CYS A 274 -26.32 -34.75 -7.76
C CYS A 274 -26.96 -35.03 -9.14
N GLY A 275 -26.49 -34.38 -10.21
CA GLY A 275 -26.91 -34.67 -11.58
C GLY A 275 -26.24 -35.91 -12.18
N THR A 276 -24.97 -36.17 -11.87
CA THR A 276 -24.22 -37.31 -12.41
C THR A 276 -24.40 -38.62 -11.64
N LEU A 277 -24.74 -38.58 -10.34
CA LEU A 277 -25.00 -39.79 -9.53
C LEU A 277 -26.22 -40.62 -9.98
N LEU A 278 -27.02 -40.13 -10.92
CA LEU A 278 -28.09 -40.89 -11.58
C LEU A 278 -27.63 -41.61 -12.87
N GLY A 279 -26.36 -41.47 -13.27
CA GLY A 279 -25.86 -41.87 -14.58
C GLY A 279 -24.68 -42.85 -14.57
N LEU A 280 -25.00 -44.16 -14.59
CA LEU A 280 -24.17 -45.28 -15.05
C LEU A 280 -22.98 -45.71 -14.14
N PRO A 281 -22.45 -46.96 -14.30
CA PRO A 281 -21.91 -47.70 -13.15
C PRO A 281 -20.43 -48.14 -13.23
N GLY A 282 -19.83 -48.28 -12.04
CA GLY A 282 -18.95 -49.38 -11.62
C GLY A 282 -17.74 -49.81 -12.48
N GLY A 283 -16.53 -49.46 -12.04
CA GLY A 283 -15.31 -50.16 -12.47
C GLY A 283 -13.99 -49.58 -11.95
N GLY A 284 -13.35 -50.29 -11.01
CA GLY A 284 -11.92 -50.10 -10.66
C GLY A 284 -11.60 -49.06 -9.58
N TRP A 285 -10.65 -49.39 -8.71
CA TRP A 285 -10.05 -48.50 -7.71
C TRP A 285 -8.52 -48.53 -7.85
N GLY A 286 -7.88 -47.37 -7.78
CA GLY A 286 -6.43 -47.18 -7.74
C GLY A 286 -6.14 -45.81 -7.12
N PRO A 287 -5.16 -45.67 -6.20
CA PRO A 287 -5.09 -44.52 -5.31
C PRO A 287 -4.31 -43.31 -5.86
N ASP A 288 -4.85 -42.13 -5.55
CA ASP A 288 -4.19 -40.81 -5.42
C ASP A 288 -3.20 -40.38 -6.52
N ASP A 289 -3.73 -39.96 -7.67
CA ASP A 289 -3.23 -38.75 -8.34
C ASP A 289 -4.37 -38.07 -9.12
N ASP A 290 -4.91 -36.95 -8.63
CA ASP A 290 -5.62 -36.00 -9.50
C ASP A 290 -5.73 -34.59 -8.89
N ALA A 291 -4.63 -33.85 -8.99
CA ALA A 291 -4.61 -32.40 -8.89
C ALA A 291 -3.60 -31.81 -9.88
N ASP A 292 -3.53 -32.34 -11.11
CA ASP A 292 -2.65 -31.79 -12.15
C ASP A 292 -3.00 -30.32 -12.38
N PRO A 293 -2.07 -29.37 -12.14
CA PRO A 293 -2.31 -27.98 -12.47
C PRO A 293 -2.51 -27.87 -13.99
N ALA A 294 -3.31 -26.90 -14.45
CA ALA A 294 -3.52 -26.63 -15.89
C ALA A 294 -2.25 -26.22 -16.69
N TYR A 295 -1.08 -26.35 -16.08
CA TYR A 295 0.25 -26.22 -16.67
C TYR A 295 0.89 -27.58 -17.03
N GLY A 296 0.51 -28.69 -16.39
CA GLY A 296 1.11 -30.03 -16.59
C GLY A 296 0.83 -30.62 -17.98
N HIS A 297 -0.32 -30.29 -18.56
CA HIS A 297 -0.73 -30.67 -19.91
C HIS A 297 0.20 -30.16 -21.04
N ASN A 298 1.15 -29.27 -20.76
CA ASN A 298 2.17 -28.85 -21.73
C ASN A 298 3.47 -29.65 -21.53
N ALA A 299 3.83 -30.48 -22.51
CA ALA A 299 5.01 -31.35 -22.45
C ALA A 299 6.34 -30.60 -22.20
N ALA A 300 6.48 -29.34 -22.64
CA ALA A 300 7.66 -28.53 -22.35
C ALA A 300 7.72 -28.09 -20.88
N VAL A 301 6.56 -27.85 -20.25
CA VAL A 301 6.46 -27.56 -18.81
C VAL A 301 6.68 -28.83 -18.00
N ALA A 302 6.06 -29.96 -18.35
CA ALA A 302 6.34 -31.24 -17.71
C ALA A 302 7.85 -31.60 -17.75
N SER A 303 8.49 -31.41 -18.91
CA SER A 303 9.95 -31.56 -19.08
C SER A 303 10.79 -30.56 -18.26
N ALA A 304 10.23 -29.43 -17.83
CA ALA A 304 10.91 -28.47 -16.97
C ALA A 304 10.82 -28.83 -15.48
N LEU A 305 9.88 -29.70 -15.10
CA LEU A 305 9.60 -30.13 -13.72
C LEU A 305 10.08 -31.56 -13.40
N ASP A 306 10.51 -32.29 -14.42
CA ASP A 306 11.18 -33.59 -14.30
C ASP A 306 12.55 -33.43 -13.56
N PRO A 307 12.71 -33.99 -12.35
CA PRO A 307 13.96 -33.88 -11.58
C PRO A 307 15.14 -34.63 -12.22
N VAL A 308 14.91 -35.50 -13.21
CA VAL A 308 15.96 -36.17 -13.99
C VAL A 308 16.51 -35.26 -15.10
N ARG A 309 15.73 -34.27 -15.56
CA ARG A 309 16.13 -33.30 -16.61
C ARG A 309 16.79 -32.03 -16.07
N VAL A 310 16.91 -31.89 -14.75
CA VAL A 310 17.64 -30.81 -14.10
C VAL A 310 19.08 -30.76 -14.61
N ARG A 311 19.49 -29.63 -15.19
CA ARG A 311 20.79 -29.49 -15.85
C ARG A 311 21.89 -29.45 -14.80
N ARG A 312 22.92 -30.29 -14.97
CA ARG A 312 24.14 -30.30 -14.14
C ARG A 312 25.30 -29.80 -14.99
N ILE A 313 26.03 -28.80 -14.49
CA ILE A 313 27.25 -28.30 -15.14
C ILE A 313 28.46 -29.07 -14.61
N ALA A 314 29.42 -29.41 -15.48
CA ALA A 314 30.61 -30.14 -15.09
C ALA A 314 31.51 -29.35 -14.11
N PRO A 315 32.13 -29.99 -13.09
CA PRO A 315 32.88 -29.31 -12.02
C PRO A 315 33.95 -28.29 -12.45
N ALA A 316 34.53 -28.45 -13.64
CA ALA A 316 35.59 -27.60 -14.17
C ALA A 316 35.15 -26.66 -15.31
N ALA A 317 33.87 -26.63 -15.71
CA ALA A 317 33.42 -25.89 -16.90
C ALA A 317 33.71 -24.37 -16.85
N TRP A 318 33.72 -23.79 -15.66
CA TRP A 318 34.08 -22.39 -15.41
C TRP A 318 35.55 -22.06 -15.75
N ARG A 319 36.45 -23.05 -15.91
CA ARG A 319 37.87 -22.82 -16.24
C ARG A 319 38.12 -22.58 -17.73
N THR A 320 37.22 -23.04 -18.59
CA THR A 320 37.36 -22.97 -20.06
C THR A 320 36.24 -22.16 -20.74
N SER A 321 35.24 -21.72 -19.98
CA SER A 321 34.17 -20.86 -20.45
C SER A 321 34.62 -19.41 -20.62
N ALA A 322 34.22 -18.78 -21.74
CA ALA A 322 34.33 -17.33 -21.93
C ALA A 322 33.36 -16.51 -21.05
N ARG A 323 32.42 -17.18 -20.35
CA ARG A 323 31.52 -16.59 -19.35
C ARG A 323 31.76 -17.17 -17.96
N THR A 324 32.03 -16.30 -17.01
CA THR A 324 32.24 -16.63 -15.59
C THR A 324 31.09 -16.03 -14.78
N ASP A 325 29.98 -16.76 -14.70
CA ASP A 325 28.76 -16.37 -13.97
C ASP A 325 27.99 -17.62 -13.49
N PHE A 326 26.75 -17.46 -13.01
CA PHE A 326 25.93 -18.58 -12.50
C PHE A 326 25.70 -19.70 -13.52
N SER A 327 25.74 -19.42 -14.83
CA SER A 327 25.59 -20.44 -15.89
C SER A 327 26.69 -21.50 -15.94
N VAL A 328 27.85 -21.25 -15.30
CA VAL A 328 28.98 -22.20 -15.22
C VAL A 328 29.26 -22.74 -13.83
N TRP A 329 28.38 -22.47 -12.86
CA TRP A 329 28.43 -23.08 -11.53
C TRP A 329 28.03 -24.57 -11.61
N PRO A 330 28.89 -25.50 -11.15
CA PRO A 330 28.53 -26.92 -11.06
C PRO A 330 27.55 -27.18 -9.93
N ALA A 331 26.77 -28.25 -10.03
CA ALA A 331 25.92 -28.73 -8.94
C ALA A 331 26.79 -29.23 -7.76
N ARG A 332 26.43 -28.84 -6.53
CA ARG A 332 27.15 -29.18 -5.28
C ARG A 332 26.15 -29.56 -4.17
N GLY A 333 26.65 -30.03 -3.04
CA GLY A 333 25.86 -30.37 -1.85
C GLY A 333 25.49 -31.86 -1.77
N PRO A 334 25.37 -32.43 -0.55
CA PRO A 334 25.16 -33.87 -0.34
C PRO A 334 23.77 -34.37 -0.77
N LEU A 335 22.81 -33.47 -1.02
CA LEU A 335 21.46 -33.81 -1.50
C LEU A 335 21.31 -33.52 -3.01
N ALA A 336 22.40 -33.24 -3.74
CA ALA A 336 22.36 -32.95 -5.17
C ALA A 336 21.74 -34.06 -6.03
N GLU A 337 21.72 -35.30 -5.56
CA GLU A 337 21.10 -36.45 -6.25
C GLU A 337 19.75 -36.90 -5.62
N ASP A 338 19.24 -36.20 -4.58
CA ASP A 338 17.92 -36.48 -4.01
C ASP A 338 16.81 -36.02 -4.97
N ARG A 339 16.44 -36.91 -5.90
CA ARG A 339 15.36 -36.69 -6.88
C ARG A 339 14.01 -36.42 -6.22
N ALA A 340 13.77 -36.88 -4.99
CA ALA A 340 12.51 -36.63 -4.29
C ALA A 340 12.47 -35.18 -3.74
N LEU A 341 13.58 -34.68 -3.18
CA LEU A 341 13.74 -33.27 -2.80
C LEU A 341 13.69 -32.35 -4.03
N LEU A 342 14.44 -32.67 -5.09
CA LEU A 342 14.39 -31.90 -6.34
C LEU A 342 12.97 -31.87 -6.93
N GLY A 343 12.27 -33.02 -6.94
CA GLY A 343 10.88 -33.11 -7.40
C GLY A 343 9.86 -32.41 -6.49
N ARG A 344 10.13 -32.21 -5.19
CA ARG A 344 9.33 -31.31 -4.33
C ARG A 344 9.61 -29.85 -4.67
N ALA A 345 10.89 -29.47 -4.78
CA ALA A 345 11.31 -28.10 -5.07
C ALA A 345 10.80 -27.59 -6.44
N LEU A 346 10.84 -28.43 -7.48
CA LEU A 346 10.34 -28.09 -8.82
C LEU A 346 8.80 -27.93 -8.83
N ARG A 347 8.05 -28.82 -8.17
CA ARG A 347 6.59 -28.68 -8.03
C ARG A 347 6.21 -27.44 -7.22
N ALA A 348 6.93 -27.17 -6.13
CA ALA A 348 6.74 -25.96 -5.33
C ALA A 348 7.01 -24.66 -6.12
N TRP A 349 7.95 -24.69 -7.08
CA TRP A 349 8.20 -23.57 -7.99
C TRP A 349 7.09 -23.45 -9.06
N ALA A 350 6.65 -24.55 -9.66
CA ALA A 350 5.59 -24.54 -10.67
C ALA A 350 4.22 -24.08 -10.14
N ALA A 351 3.82 -24.62 -8.99
CA ALA A 351 2.54 -24.36 -8.36
C ALA A 351 2.72 -24.28 -6.83
N PRO A 352 3.15 -23.11 -6.29
CA PRO A 352 3.34 -22.94 -4.86
C PRO A 352 2.07 -23.26 -4.06
N GLY A 353 2.17 -24.24 -3.17
CA GLY A 353 1.08 -24.62 -2.27
C GLY A 353 0.79 -23.55 -1.22
N ALA A 354 -0.33 -23.68 -0.51
CA ALA A 354 -0.68 -22.77 0.59
C ALA A 354 0.32 -22.81 1.77
N SER A 355 1.13 -23.87 1.85
CA SER A 355 2.23 -24.09 2.77
C SER A 355 3.61 -23.74 2.17
N VAL A 356 3.65 -22.84 1.18
CA VAL A 356 4.89 -22.27 0.63
C VAL A 356 4.86 -20.74 0.80
N GLN A 357 5.79 -20.20 1.58
CA GLN A 357 6.06 -18.76 1.63
C GLN A 357 6.86 -18.36 0.38
N ILE A 358 6.39 -17.34 -0.35
CA ILE A 358 7.07 -16.84 -1.54
C ILE A 358 7.69 -15.48 -1.22
N SER A 359 8.99 -15.32 -1.51
CA SER A 359 9.64 -14.01 -1.56
C SER A 359 10.21 -13.75 -2.96
N ALA A 360 10.26 -12.49 -3.38
CA ALA A 360 10.83 -12.12 -4.67
C ALA A 360 11.49 -10.74 -4.59
N THR A 361 12.74 -10.66 -5.08
CA THR A 361 13.42 -9.40 -5.37
C THR A 361 12.53 -8.53 -6.28
N PRO A 362 12.35 -7.21 -6.02
CA PRO A 362 11.41 -6.38 -6.77
C PRO A 362 11.54 -6.45 -8.30
N ALA A 363 10.40 -6.65 -8.97
CA ALA A 363 10.29 -6.89 -10.42
C ALA A 363 10.99 -8.17 -10.94
N THR A 364 11.23 -9.16 -10.07
CA THR A 364 11.55 -10.55 -10.46
C THR A 364 10.25 -11.34 -10.67
N PRO A 365 10.03 -12.01 -11.82
CA PRO A 365 8.88 -12.90 -11.99
C PRO A 365 8.95 -14.10 -11.04
N SER A 366 7.84 -14.43 -10.37
CA SER A 366 7.69 -15.61 -9.50
C SER A 366 6.99 -16.80 -10.18
N GLY A 367 6.86 -16.77 -11.51
CA GLY A 367 6.26 -17.86 -12.30
C GLY A 367 7.14 -19.11 -12.40
N PRO A 368 6.66 -20.18 -13.07
CA PRO A 368 7.37 -21.46 -13.25
C PRO A 368 8.74 -21.32 -13.92
N PRO A 369 9.57 -22.38 -13.95
CA PRO A 369 10.80 -22.41 -14.73
C PRO A 369 10.54 -22.12 -16.22
N MET A 370 11.44 -21.40 -16.89
CA MET A 370 11.37 -21.12 -18.33
C MET A 370 11.81 -22.32 -19.22
N GLY A 371 11.99 -23.50 -18.60
CA GLY A 371 12.66 -24.68 -19.15
C GLY A 371 13.37 -25.42 -18.01
N SER A 372 13.94 -26.61 -18.27
CA SER A 372 14.60 -27.42 -17.24
C SER A 372 15.75 -26.64 -16.57
N PRO A 373 15.65 -26.33 -15.26
CA PRO A 373 16.61 -25.44 -14.60
C PRO A 373 17.96 -26.13 -14.37
N GLN A 374 18.99 -25.32 -14.15
CA GLN A 374 20.30 -25.75 -13.69
C GLN A 374 20.29 -25.92 -12.18
N LEU A 375 20.85 -27.01 -11.65
CA LEU A 375 21.13 -27.15 -10.22
C LEU A 375 22.44 -26.45 -9.86
N LEU A 376 22.39 -25.55 -8.88
CA LEU A 376 23.58 -24.92 -8.29
C LEU A 376 24.00 -25.66 -7.01
N TYR A 377 23.03 -26.04 -6.16
CA TYR A 377 23.28 -26.72 -4.90
C TYR A 377 22.04 -27.44 -4.37
N ALA A 378 22.21 -28.57 -3.69
CA ALA A 378 21.21 -29.08 -2.75
C ALA A 378 21.85 -29.74 -1.53
N GLY A 379 21.45 -29.35 -0.32
CA GLY A 379 22.04 -29.83 0.93
C GLY A 379 21.29 -29.35 2.17
N THR A 380 21.68 -29.85 3.35
CA THR A 380 21.16 -29.37 4.63
C THR A 380 21.98 -28.17 5.09
N VAL A 381 21.30 -27.06 5.39
CA VAL A 381 21.88 -25.80 5.87
C VAL A 381 21.14 -25.40 7.13
N ASP A 382 21.86 -25.45 8.26
CA ASP A 382 21.30 -25.30 9.60
C ASP A 382 20.11 -26.27 9.81
N ALA A 383 18.90 -25.79 10.10
CA ALA A 383 17.71 -26.64 10.32
C ALA A 383 16.90 -26.96 9.03
N ALA A 384 17.35 -26.54 7.85
CA ALA A 384 16.59 -26.65 6.60
C ALA A 384 17.32 -27.46 5.51
N ARG A 385 16.57 -28.16 4.66
CA ARG A 385 17.06 -28.67 3.38
C ARG A 385 16.86 -27.59 2.32
N VAL A 386 17.94 -27.16 1.69
CA VAL A 386 17.97 -26.03 0.75
C VAL A 386 18.35 -26.52 -0.63
N VAL A 387 17.63 -26.06 -1.66
CA VAL A 387 17.94 -26.28 -3.09
C VAL A 387 18.07 -24.92 -3.77
N LEU A 388 19.15 -24.72 -4.52
CA LEU A 388 19.36 -23.55 -5.37
C LEU A 388 19.34 -23.96 -6.85
N PHE A 389 18.44 -23.34 -7.61
CA PHE A 389 18.32 -23.48 -9.06
C PHE A 389 18.67 -22.20 -9.80
N HIS A 390 18.99 -22.32 -11.09
CA HIS A 390 19.19 -21.20 -12.02
C HIS A 390 18.51 -21.51 -13.37
N ASP A 391 17.59 -20.65 -13.83
CA ASP A 391 16.92 -20.84 -15.14
C ASP A 391 17.62 -20.13 -16.32
N GLY A 392 18.53 -19.19 -16.03
CA GLY A 392 19.20 -18.32 -17.00
C GLY A 392 18.89 -16.82 -16.82
N LEU A 393 17.85 -16.49 -16.04
CA LEU A 393 17.44 -15.12 -15.68
C LEU A 393 17.33 -14.92 -14.16
N ARG A 394 17.00 -15.99 -13.43
CA ARG A 394 16.73 -16.01 -12.00
C ARG A 394 17.55 -17.09 -11.32
N VAL A 395 18.00 -16.82 -10.10
CA VAL A 395 18.25 -17.86 -9.11
C VAL A 395 16.98 -18.03 -8.30
N VAL A 396 16.59 -19.28 -8.07
CA VAL A 396 15.45 -19.64 -7.22
C VAL A 396 15.93 -20.56 -6.11
N ARG A 397 15.62 -20.19 -4.88
CA ARG A 397 15.89 -20.97 -3.67
C ARG A 397 14.62 -21.63 -3.19
N TYR A 398 14.64 -22.95 -3.02
CA TYR A 398 13.66 -23.67 -2.21
C TYR A 398 14.29 -24.02 -0.86
N ALA A 399 13.52 -23.93 0.22
CA ALA A 399 13.92 -24.44 1.53
C ALA A 399 12.74 -25.12 2.24
N GLU A 400 12.89 -26.39 2.62
CA GLU A 400 11.97 -27.12 3.50
C GLU A 400 12.65 -27.37 4.87
N PRO A 401 11.90 -27.55 5.97
CA PRO A 401 12.50 -28.03 7.22
C PRO A 401 13.19 -29.39 7.02
N ALA A 402 14.30 -29.60 7.73
CA ALA A 402 14.86 -30.95 7.87
C ALA A 402 13.87 -31.86 8.63
N ALA A 403 14.00 -33.18 8.49
CA ALA A 403 13.17 -34.13 9.23
C ALA A 403 13.37 -33.95 10.75
N GLY A 404 12.29 -33.67 11.48
CA GLY A 404 12.32 -33.30 12.90
C GLY A 404 12.45 -31.79 13.18
N GLY A 405 12.61 -30.95 12.16
CA GLY A 405 12.82 -29.49 12.26
C GLY A 405 11.58 -28.63 12.54
N GLY A 406 10.63 -29.12 13.34
CA GLY A 406 9.42 -28.40 13.75
C GLY A 406 8.41 -28.08 12.62
N ASP A 407 7.36 -27.32 12.96
CA ASP A 407 6.23 -26.98 12.08
C ASP A 407 6.57 -25.87 11.04
N GLY A 408 7.78 -25.89 10.49
CA GLY A 408 8.25 -24.89 9.56
C GLY A 408 7.51 -24.92 8.21
N VAL A 409 7.11 -23.74 7.72
CA VAL A 409 6.54 -23.58 6.38
C VAL A 409 7.67 -23.54 5.36
N ALA A 410 7.53 -24.23 4.22
CA ALA A 410 8.55 -24.19 3.17
C ALA A 410 8.66 -22.78 2.57
N ALA A 411 9.87 -22.38 2.15
CA ALA A 411 10.14 -21.09 1.53
C ALA A 411 10.59 -21.24 0.06
N LEU A 412 10.23 -20.26 -0.75
CA LEU A 412 10.58 -20.15 -2.16
C LEU A 412 10.99 -18.71 -2.50
N ASP A 413 12.29 -18.45 -2.57
CA ASP A 413 12.85 -17.11 -2.80
C ASP A 413 13.33 -16.95 -4.25
N PHE A 414 12.89 -15.88 -4.92
CA PHE A 414 13.26 -15.53 -6.29
C PHE A 414 14.18 -14.31 -6.33
N ALA A 415 15.36 -14.44 -6.94
CA ALA A 415 16.22 -13.29 -7.25
C ALA A 415 16.63 -13.25 -8.72
N ARG A 416 16.56 -12.05 -9.31
CA ARG A 416 16.99 -11.74 -10.67
C ARG A 416 18.52 -11.68 -10.75
N VAL A 417 19.11 -12.29 -11.78
CA VAL A 417 20.58 -12.42 -11.95
C VAL A 417 21.08 -12.25 -13.40
N ASP A 418 20.23 -11.79 -14.33
CA ASP A 418 20.64 -11.53 -15.70
C ASP A 418 21.74 -10.45 -15.79
N GLY A 419 22.68 -10.63 -16.72
CA GLY A 419 23.87 -9.77 -16.81
C GLY A 419 24.85 -9.90 -15.64
N ALA A 420 24.80 -10.99 -14.87
CA ALA A 420 25.84 -11.33 -13.90
C ALA A 420 27.20 -11.57 -14.58
N ASN A 421 28.27 -11.27 -13.85
CA ASN A 421 29.67 -11.53 -14.20
C ASN A 421 30.42 -12.08 -12.96
N ALA A 422 31.71 -12.37 -13.07
CA ALA A 422 32.47 -13.02 -11.99
C ALA A 422 32.39 -12.29 -10.63
N ALA A 423 32.33 -10.95 -10.66
CA ALA A 423 32.24 -10.11 -9.46
C ALA A 423 30.82 -10.06 -8.85
N ALA A 424 29.76 -10.15 -9.67
CA ALA A 424 28.37 -10.20 -9.20
C ALA A 424 27.89 -11.63 -8.88
N ALA A 425 28.52 -12.64 -9.48
CA ALA A 425 28.26 -14.06 -9.26
C ALA A 425 29.23 -14.70 -8.28
N GLY A 426 29.78 -13.94 -7.31
CA GLY A 426 30.74 -14.44 -6.33
C GLY A 426 30.12 -15.30 -5.20
N ALA A 427 28.86 -15.05 -4.83
CA ALA A 427 28.15 -15.79 -3.78
C ALA A 427 26.61 -15.70 -3.88
N LEU A 428 25.92 -16.63 -3.21
CA LEU A 428 24.46 -16.68 -3.01
C LEU A 428 24.13 -17.06 -1.57
N VAL A 429 23.03 -16.56 -1.01
CA VAL A 429 22.61 -16.84 0.37
C VAL A 429 21.90 -18.20 0.49
N VAL A 430 22.51 -19.15 1.21
CA VAL A 430 21.94 -20.48 1.49
C VAL A 430 21.30 -20.62 2.88
N GLY A 431 21.56 -19.69 3.81
CA GLY A 431 20.94 -19.71 5.14
C GLY A 431 20.73 -18.31 5.69
N ARG A 432 19.62 -18.09 6.38
CA ARG A 432 19.45 -17.01 7.37
C ARG A 432 18.69 -17.57 8.57
N SER A 433 19.32 -17.60 9.72
CA SER A 433 18.73 -18.05 10.99
C SER A 433 19.46 -17.36 12.14
N ASP A 434 18.76 -17.10 13.24
CA ASP A 434 19.35 -16.65 14.52
C ASP A 434 20.24 -15.40 14.41
N GLY A 435 19.91 -14.50 13.47
CA GLY A 435 20.67 -13.26 13.19
C GLY A 435 21.88 -13.45 12.26
N ASN A 436 22.17 -14.67 11.83
CA ASN A 436 23.29 -15.02 10.96
C ASN A 436 22.87 -15.24 9.51
N VAL A 437 23.85 -15.19 8.61
CA VAL A 437 23.74 -15.55 7.19
C VAL A 437 24.84 -16.54 6.81
N ARG A 438 24.52 -17.47 5.90
CA ARG A 438 25.48 -18.38 5.24
C ARG A 438 25.45 -18.21 3.74
N TYR A 439 26.62 -18.30 3.11
CA TYR A 439 26.77 -18.13 1.67
C TYR A 439 27.31 -19.40 1.01
N LEU A 440 26.75 -19.78 -0.13
CA LEU A 440 27.42 -20.63 -1.10
C LEU A 440 28.22 -19.73 -2.04
N THR A 441 29.55 -19.88 -2.08
CA THR A 441 30.38 -19.09 -2.99
C THR A 441 30.53 -19.76 -4.36
N ALA A 442 31.00 -18.99 -5.34
CA ALA A 442 31.39 -19.49 -6.65
C ALA A 442 32.55 -20.51 -6.60
N PRO A 443 32.69 -21.38 -7.61
CA PRO A 443 33.73 -22.40 -7.65
C PRO A 443 35.14 -21.84 -7.89
N TRP A 444 35.27 -20.59 -8.35
CA TRP A 444 36.55 -19.89 -8.50
C TRP A 444 37.00 -19.12 -7.24
N VAL A 445 36.16 -19.00 -6.21
CA VAL A 445 36.52 -18.37 -4.94
C VAL A 445 37.43 -19.31 -4.14
N ARG A 446 38.65 -18.85 -3.86
CA ARG A 446 39.67 -19.62 -3.12
C ARG A 446 39.73 -19.25 -1.64
N GLY A 447 39.48 -17.97 -1.32
CA GLY A 447 39.49 -17.48 0.05
C GLY A 447 38.18 -16.80 0.45
N THR A 448 37.82 -16.93 1.72
CA THR A 448 36.70 -16.20 2.34
C THR A 448 37.10 -15.67 3.70
N ALA A 449 36.66 -14.46 4.02
CA ALA A 449 36.87 -13.82 5.31
C ALA A 449 35.68 -12.92 5.68
N VAL A 450 35.51 -12.63 6.96
CA VAL A 450 34.59 -11.61 7.46
C VAL A 450 35.35 -10.31 7.71
N ARG A 451 34.82 -9.20 7.22
CA ARG A 451 35.29 -7.85 7.51
C ARG A 451 34.14 -7.00 8.03
N ASP A 452 34.27 -6.47 9.24
CA ASP A 452 33.43 -5.37 9.70
C ASP A 452 33.79 -4.10 8.92
N LEU A 453 32.80 -3.33 8.46
CA LEU A 453 33.04 -2.01 7.88
C LEU A 453 33.28 -0.95 8.97
N LEU A 454 32.72 -1.10 10.17
CA LEU A 454 32.87 -0.13 11.26
C LEU A 454 34.25 -0.18 11.92
N ASP A 455 35.02 -1.25 11.69
CA ASP A 455 36.46 -1.29 11.92
C ASP A 455 37.24 -1.27 10.58
N PRO A 456 37.55 -0.08 10.04
CA PRO A 456 38.28 0.05 8.78
C PRO A 456 39.77 -0.32 8.88
N ALA A 457 40.32 -0.41 10.09
CA ALA A 457 41.72 -0.74 10.35
C ALA A 457 41.92 -2.24 10.60
N GLY A 458 40.93 -2.91 11.18
CA GLY A 458 41.00 -4.31 11.60
C GLY A 458 41.33 -5.30 10.47
N PRO A 459 41.94 -6.45 10.80
CA PRO A 459 42.19 -7.52 9.85
C PRO A 459 40.88 -8.19 9.42
N ALA A 460 40.85 -8.74 8.21
CA ALA A 460 39.75 -9.61 7.80
C ALA A 460 39.90 -10.97 8.50
N ARG A 461 38.87 -11.43 9.21
CA ARG A 461 38.86 -12.67 9.98
C ARG A 461 38.59 -13.86 9.04
N PRO A 462 39.45 -14.88 8.92
CA PRO A 462 39.20 -16.01 8.03
C PRO A 462 37.84 -16.67 8.29
N LEU A 463 37.08 -16.92 7.21
CA LEU A 463 35.79 -17.59 7.27
C LEU A 463 35.90 -18.92 6.53
N ARG A 464 35.81 -20.02 7.27
CA ARG A 464 35.88 -21.38 6.74
C ARG A 464 34.72 -21.65 5.78
N ARG A 465 34.97 -22.50 4.79
CA ARG A 465 33.96 -23.13 3.92
C ARG A 465 34.05 -24.64 4.03
N ASP A 466 32.94 -25.33 3.76
CA ASP A 466 32.92 -26.77 3.54
C ASP A 466 33.39 -27.14 2.12
N ALA A 467 33.38 -28.44 1.81
CA ALA A 467 33.80 -28.97 0.51
C ALA A 467 32.89 -28.55 -0.65
N ASP A 468 31.62 -28.24 -0.38
CA ASP A 468 30.66 -27.72 -1.36
C ASP A 468 30.76 -26.20 -1.55
N GLY A 469 31.53 -25.54 -0.69
CA GLY A 469 31.80 -24.11 -0.73
C GLY A 469 30.79 -23.25 0.03
N VAL A 470 29.97 -23.85 0.91
CA VAL A 470 29.12 -23.13 1.85
C VAL A 470 29.96 -22.62 3.02
N THR A 471 29.75 -21.37 3.44
CA THR A 471 30.47 -20.76 4.56
C THR A 471 29.96 -21.24 5.91
N ASP A 472 30.84 -21.15 6.91
CA ASP A 472 30.41 -20.97 8.29
C ASP A 472 29.53 -19.70 8.45
N PRO A 473 28.71 -19.61 9.51
CA PRO A 473 27.80 -18.49 9.69
C PRO A 473 28.57 -17.22 10.07
N LEU A 474 28.09 -16.09 9.57
CA LEU A 474 28.51 -14.75 9.99
C LEU A 474 27.27 -13.91 10.31
N ALA A 475 27.43 -12.87 11.14
CA ALA A 475 26.32 -11.98 11.46
C ALA A 475 25.73 -11.35 10.19
N SER A 476 24.40 -11.29 10.09
CA SER A 476 23.69 -10.66 8.97
C SER A 476 23.37 -9.20 9.32
N PRO A 477 23.96 -8.20 8.63
CA PRO A 477 23.49 -6.83 8.74
C PRO A 477 21.99 -6.70 8.47
N ALA A 478 21.45 -7.44 7.50
CA ALA A 478 20.03 -7.42 7.16
C ALA A 478 19.10 -7.77 8.35
N MET A 479 19.55 -8.62 9.26
CA MET A 479 18.81 -9.01 10.48
C MET A 479 19.15 -8.15 11.72
N ALA A 480 20.21 -7.33 11.67
CA ALA A 480 20.63 -6.49 12.78
C ALA A 480 19.62 -5.37 13.10
N ARG A 481 19.39 -5.13 14.40
CA ARG A 481 18.46 -4.10 14.93
C ARG A 481 19.12 -2.73 15.14
N ASP A 482 20.44 -2.71 15.25
CA ASP A 482 21.28 -1.53 15.42
C ASP A 482 22.56 -1.66 14.58
N CYS A 483 23.40 -0.62 14.57
CA CYS A 483 24.63 -0.56 13.79
C CYS A 483 25.86 -0.51 14.72
N ARG A 484 26.02 -1.51 15.59
CA ARG A 484 27.24 -1.70 16.40
C ARG A 484 28.37 -2.43 15.68
N SER A 485 28.05 -3.16 14.62
CA SER A 485 28.98 -3.73 13.63
C SER A 485 28.27 -3.80 12.27
N TRP A 486 29.04 -3.95 11.19
CA TRP A 486 28.53 -4.26 9.86
C TRP A 486 29.45 -5.27 9.17
N ASP A 487 29.27 -6.55 9.51
CA ASP A 487 30.02 -7.65 8.92
C ASP A 487 29.71 -7.82 7.41
N THR A 488 30.77 -8.00 6.62
CA THR A 488 30.74 -8.26 5.17
C THR A 488 31.54 -9.52 4.85
N LEU A 489 31.10 -10.25 3.83
CA LEU A 489 31.86 -11.37 3.27
C LEU A 489 32.90 -10.80 2.30
N SER A 490 34.18 -10.88 2.64
CA SER A 490 35.26 -10.78 1.66
C SER A 490 35.39 -12.11 0.91
N VAL A 491 35.31 -12.06 -0.42
CA VAL A 491 35.65 -13.18 -1.31
C VAL A 491 36.95 -12.88 -2.05
N ARG A 492 37.86 -13.86 -2.10
CA ARG A 492 39.08 -13.82 -2.92
C ARG A 492 38.96 -14.80 -4.07
N ASP A 493 38.91 -14.28 -5.29
CA ASP A 493 38.96 -15.08 -6.50
C ASP A 493 40.37 -15.65 -6.72
N GLY A 494 40.45 -16.88 -7.21
CA GLY A 494 41.68 -17.45 -7.75
C GLY A 494 41.73 -17.23 -9.25
N SER A 495 42.15 -16.03 -9.66
CA SER A 495 42.48 -15.73 -11.05
C SER A 495 43.80 -16.38 -11.42
N ASP A 496 43.78 -17.69 -11.68
CA ASP A 496 44.82 -18.35 -12.47
C ASP A 496 44.94 -17.58 -13.80
N GLY A 497 46.15 -17.16 -14.18
CA GLY A 497 46.42 -15.97 -15.02
C GLY A 497 45.95 -16.02 -16.48
N GLY A 498 44.63 -15.98 -16.72
CA GLY A 498 44.00 -15.93 -18.05
C GLY A 498 44.11 -14.60 -18.79
N ALA A 499 45.24 -13.90 -18.68
CA ALA A 499 45.56 -12.79 -19.57
C ALA A 499 46.05 -13.37 -20.91
N SER A 500 45.40 -13.02 -22.01
CA SER A 500 45.98 -13.28 -23.34
C SER A 500 47.31 -12.52 -23.46
N PRO A 501 48.36 -13.09 -24.06
CA PRO A 501 49.55 -12.35 -24.43
C PRO A 501 49.18 -11.41 -25.59
N GLY A 502 48.74 -10.20 -25.24
CA GLY A 502 48.58 -9.08 -26.16
C GLY A 502 49.79 -8.18 -26.05
N ASP A 503 50.35 -7.76 -27.19
CA ASP A 503 51.62 -7.05 -27.27
C ASP A 503 51.56 -5.70 -26.52
N GLY A 504 52.33 -5.60 -25.43
CA GLY A 504 52.37 -4.43 -24.55
C GLY A 504 53.68 -4.37 -23.80
N ASP A 505 54.29 -3.18 -23.79
CA ASP A 505 55.66 -2.96 -23.30
C ASP A 505 55.84 -3.29 -21.81
N GLY A 506 57.00 -3.88 -21.48
CA GLY A 506 57.26 -4.62 -20.25
C GLY A 506 57.59 -3.77 -19.03
N THR A 507 56.74 -2.81 -18.65
CA THR A 507 56.94 -1.98 -17.45
C THR A 507 55.71 -1.87 -16.55
N ASN A 508 55.47 -2.88 -15.71
CA ASN A 508 54.92 -2.67 -14.36
C ASN A 508 55.22 -3.85 -13.42
N LEU A 509 55.43 -3.54 -12.14
CA LEU A 509 55.94 -4.47 -11.14
C LEU A 509 54.83 -5.02 -10.23
N GLY A 510 54.76 -6.35 -10.13
CA GLY A 510 54.34 -7.11 -8.94
C GLY A 510 53.06 -6.72 -8.19
N SER A 511 51.95 -7.36 -8.56
CA SER A 511 50.86 -7.67 -7.61
C SER A 511 50.13 -8.94 -8.04
N ASP A 512 49.98 -9.92 -7.15
CA ASP A 512 49.16 -11.11 -7.42
C ASP A 512 47.71 -10.69 -7.71
N GLY A 513 47.15 -11.12 -8.85
CA GLY A 513 45.91 -10.57 -9.41
C GLY A 513 44.60 -10.84 -8.65
N ALA A 514 44.67 -11.40 -7.45
CA ALA A 514 43.52 -11.81 -6.64
C ALA A 514 42.95 -10.64 -5.82
N THR A 515 41.95 -9.92 -6.35
CA THR A 515 41.26 -8.85 -5.59
C THR A 515 40.28 -9.42 -4.55
N ASP A 516 40.38 -8.92 -3.31
CA ASP A 516 39.37 -9.13 -2.26
C ASP A 516 38.13 -8.27 -2.56
N ARG A 517 36.97 -8.91 -2.76
CA ARG A 517 35.71 -8.21 -3.03
C ARG A 517 34.78 -8.31 -1.83
N LEU A 518 34.29 -7.17 -1.35
CA LEU A 518 33.35 -7.14 -0.22
C LEU A 518 31.91 -7.30 -0.73
N LEU A 519 31.22 -8.31 -0.21
CA LEU A 519 29.81 -8.61 -0.45
C LEU A 519 29.03 -8.41 0.86
N THR A 520 27.86 -7.77 0.81
CA THR A 520 27.07 -7.46 2.01
C THR A 520 25.61 -7.90 1.91
N ASP A 521 25.03 -8.27 3.05
CA ASP A 521 23.64 -8.70 3.14
C ASP A 521 22.69 -7.49 3.20
N LEU A 522 21.96 -7.26 2.10
CA LEU A 522 20.90 -6.26 2.01
C LEU A 522 19.48 -6.88 2.04
N GLY A 523 19.34 -8.12 2.50
CA GLY A 523 18.06 -8.82 2.68
C GLY A 523 17.61 -9.67 1.50
N GLU A 524 18.45 -9.86 0.47
CA GLU A 524 18.10 -10.52 -0.80
C GLU A 524 18.95 -11.78 -1.04
N LEU A 525 18.57 -12.63 -2.00
CA LEU A 525 19.27 -13.92 -2.23
C LEU A 525 20.70 -13.72 -2.80
N THR A 526 20.89 -12.66 -3.58
CA THR A 526 22.21 -12.16 -3.99
C THR A 526 22.70 -11.11 -2.99
N PRO A 527 23.89 -11.25 -2.38
CA PRO A 527 24.50 -10.14 -1.65
C PRO A 527 24.96 -9.03 -2.62
N ALA A 528 24.96 -7.79 -2.15
CA ALA A 528 25.41 -6.65 -2.97
C ALA A 528 26.93 -6.49 -2.88
N ARG A 529 27.62 -6.36 -4.02
CA ARG A 529 29.05 -5.99 -4.05
C ARG A 529 29.24 -4.53 -3.65
N LEU A 530 30.12 -4.26 -2.70
CA LEU A 530 30.54 -2.92 -2.33
C LEU A 530 31.75 -2.49 -3.15
N THR A 531 31.73 -1.26 -3.65
CA THR A 531 32.81 -0.67 -4.45
C THR A 531 33.15 0.76 -4.01
N SER A 532 34.29 1.27 -4.46
CA SER A 532 34.72 2.65 -4.27
C SER A 532 35.15 3.30 -5.59
N GLY A 533 35.26 4.62 -5.60
CA GLY A 533 35.80 5.38 -6.72
C GLY A 533 34.77 5.83 -7.77
N PRO A 534 35.23 6.32 -8.93
CA PRO A 534 34.39 7.03 -9.90
C PRO A 534 33.34 6.10 -10.55
N PRO A 535 32.12 6.59 -10.86
CA PRO A 535 31.04 5.74 -11.39
C PRO A 535 31.32 5.09 -12.75
N SER A 536 32.30 5.60 -13.51
CA SER A 536 32.78 5.02 -14.77
C SER A 536 33.71 3.81 -14.58
N ALA A 537 34.38 3.70 -13.43
CA ALA A 537 35.35 2.64 -13.13
C ALA A 537 35.38 2.33 -11.60
N PRO A 538 34.30 1.76 -11.03
CA PRO A 538 34.21 1.45 -9.60
C PRO A 538 35.07 0.22 -9.21
N GLY A 539 36.05 0.43 -8.34
CA GLY A 539 37.00 -0.58 -7.87
C GLY A 539 36.52 -1.34 -6.62
N ASP A 540 37.18 -2.46 -6.30
CA ASP A 540 36.97 -3.16 -5.03
C ASP A 540 37.48 -2.32 -3.84
N VAL A 541 36.92 -2.53 -2.64
CA VAL A 541 37.20 -1.74 -1.42
C VAL A 541 38.51 -2.21 -0.76
N SER A 542 39.63 -1.95 -1.43
CA SER A 542 40.96 -2.45 -1.04
C SER A 542 41.82 -1.42 -0.29
N ALA A 543 41.69 -0.11 -0.57
CA ALA A 543 42.53 0.89 0.08
C ALA A 543 42.06 1.23 1.52
N PRO A 544 42.96 1.63 2.43
CA PRO A 544 42.57 2.08 3.78
C PRO A 544 41.60 3.28 3.74
N ALA A 545 41.77 4.19 2.79
CA ALA A 545 40.88 5.34 2.59
C ALA A 545 39.44 4.92 2.20
N ASP A 546 39.30 3.91 1.35
CA ASP A 546 37.99 3.38 0.95
C ASP A 546 37.27 2.73 2.13
N ARG A 547 38.00 1.96 2.96
CA ARG A 547 37.45 1.39 4.20
C ARG A 547 37.02 2.48 5.18
N ALA A 548 37.84 3.51 5.41
CA ALA A 548 37.49 4.62 6.30
C ALA A 548 36.26 5.41 5.80
N ALA A 549 36.13 5.62 4.49
CA ALA A 549 34.94 6.18 3.86
C ALA A 549 33.71 5.29 4.06
N TRP A 550 33.86 3.98 3.88
CA TRP A 550 32.79 2.99 4.07
C TRP A 550 32.36 2.83 5.53
N ALA A 551 33.25 2.91 6.51
CA ALA A 551 32.92 2.88 7.94
C ALA A 551 31.85 3.93 8.29
N ARG A 552 32.04 5.15 7.80
CA ARG A 552 31.12 6.28 8.01
C ARG A 552 29.94 6.31 7.01
N THR A 553 29.79 5.26 6.21
CA THR A 553 28.68 5.04 5.25
C THR A 553 27.82 3.84 5.64
N ALA A 554 28.39 2.82 6.29
CA ALA A 554 27.77 1.51 6.51
C ALA A 554 26.40 1.58 7.20
N CYS A 555 26.26 2.38 8.26
CA CYS A 555 24.98 2.55 8.96
C CYS A 555 23.88 3.26 8.13
N LEU A 556 24.17 3.73 6.92
CA LEU A 556 23.20 4.28 5.97
C LEU A 556 22.75 3.25 4.91
N LEU A 557 23.45 2.11 4.77
CA LEU A 557 23.04 0.98 3.91
C LEU A 557 21.66 0.38 4.24
N PRO A 558 21.08 0.47 5.46
CA PRO A 558 19.68 0.09 5.69
C PRO A 558 18.69 0.77 4.74
N ALA A 559 18.98 2.00 4.28
CA ALA A 559 18.17 2.71 3.30
C ALA A 559 18.23 2.13 1.88
N MET A 560 19.01 1.06 1.63
CA MET A 560 19.18 0.41 0.34
C MET A 560 18.69 -1.05 0.33
N ARG A 561 18.18 -1.58 1.45
CA ARG A 561 17.77 -3.00 1.59
C ARG A 561 16.56 -3.35 0.73
N SER A 562 16.51 -4.60 0.24
CA SER A 562 15.34 -5.21 -0.42
C SER A 562 14.85 -4.51 -1.71
N HIS A 563 15.76 -4.07 -2.59
CA HIS A 563 15.44 -3.32 -3.82
C HIS A 563 16.03 -3.90 -5.12
N GLY A 564 16.48 -5.16 -5.09
CA GLY A 564 17.19 -5.83 -6.18
C GLY A 564 18.62 -5.35 -6.34
N VAL A 565 19.31 -5.02 -5.24
CA VAL A 565 20.61 -4.34 -5.29
C VAL A 565 21.71 -5.32 -5.67
N ARG A 566 22.31 -5.11 -6.85
CA ARG A 566 23.45 -5.87 -7.36
C ARG A 566 24.77 -5.37 -6.77
N SER A 567 24.90 -4.05 -6.61
CA SER A 567 26.12 -3.42 -6.12
C SER A 567 25.85 -2.04 -5.55
N VAL A 568 26.65 -1.61 -4.56
CA VAL A 568 26.63 -0.25 -4.03
C VAL A 568 28.03 0.36 -4.16
N ASN A 569 28.14 1.45 -4.93
CA ASN A 569 29.37 2.22 -5.05
C ASN A 569 29.37 3.40 -4.08
N SER A 570 30.49 3.69 -3.42
CA SER A 570 30.67 4.93 -2.66
C SER A 570 31.78 5.78 -3.28
N TRP A 571 31.40 6.92 -3.87
CA TRP A 571 32.33 7.78 -4.61
C TRP A 571 32.61 9.09 -3.86
N PRO A 572 33.85 9.32 -3.36
CA PRO A 572 34.26 10.63 -2.85
C PRO A 572 34.45 11.62 -4.01
N TYR A 573 33.41 12.40 -4.31
CA TYR A 573 33.36 13.26 -5.50
C TYR A 573 33.97 14.66 -5.28
N ALA A 574 34.12 15.10 -4.02
CA ALA A 574 34.80 16.34 -3.67
C ALA A 574 35.40 16.29 -2.26
N ARG A 575 36.36 17.18 -1.99
CA ARG A 575 36.87 17.50 -0.65
C ARG A 575 36.75 19.01 -0.44
N GLN A 576 36.21 19.43 0.70
CA GLN A 576 35.92 20.83 0.99
C GLN A 576 36.65 21.28 2.27
N PRO A 577 37.61 22.22 2.19
CA PRO A 577 38.11 22.94 3.34
C PRO A 577 36.96 23.66 4.07
N LEU A 578 36.87 23.49 5.38
CA LEU A 578 35.79 24.05 6.18
C LEU A 578 36.11 25.48 6.65
N PRO A 579 35.10 26.38 6.71
CA PRO A 579 35.28 27.71 7.27
C PRO A 579 35.91 27.70 8.66
N GLU A 580 36.69 28.75 8.93
CA GLU A 580 37.40 28.95 10.21
C GLU A 580 38.43 27.82 10.52
N SER A 581 39.04 27.27 9.46
CA SER A 581 40.13 26.29 9.53
C SER A 581 39.79 24.98 10.24
N HIS A 582 38.50 24.61 10.31
CA HIS A 582 38.01 23.39 10.97
C HIS A 582 38.29 22.08 10.21
N GLY A 583 39.41 21.98 9.49
CA GLY A 583 39.82 20.83 8.68
C GLY A 583 39.10 20.74 7.32
N THR A 584 39.12 19.55 6.72
CA THR A 584 38.59 19.29 5.37
C THR A 584 37.54 18.18 5.42
N ALA A 585 36.30 18.49 5.05
CA ALA A 585 35.25 17.49 4.89
C ALA A 585 35.40 16.76 3.54
N THR A 586 34.95 15.50 3.48
CA THR A 586 34.75 14.77 2.23
C THR A 586 33.28 14.79 1.86
N TRP A 587 32.98 14.95 0.58
CA TRP A 587 31.65 14.75 0.02
C TRP A 587 31.62 13.43 -0.74
N LEU A 588 30.68 12.57 -0.39
CA LEU A 588 30.52 11.25 -1.01
C LEU A 588 29.15 11.14 -1.66
N CYS A 589 29.10 10.40 -2.76
CA CYS A 589 27.85 9.95 -3.34
C CYS A 589 27.83 8.42 -3.32
N THR A 590 26.95 7.85 -2.50
CA THR A 590 26.77 6.41 -2.41
C THR A 590 25.55 6.01 -3.23
N ARG A 591 25.74 5.14 -4.21
CA ARG A 591 24.72 4.74 -5.18
C ARG A 591 24.56 3.23 -5.25
N ALA A 592 23.33 2.76 -5.02
CA ALA A 592 22.91 1.40 -5.32
C ALA A 592 22.54 1.26 -6.80
N GLU A 593 23.09 0.26 -7.48
CA GLU A 593 22.66 -0.25 -8.78
C GLU A 593 21.82 -1.51 -8.59
N THR A 594 20.74 -1.64 -9.37
CA THR A 594 19.84 -2.81 -9.28
C THR A 594 20.04 -3.78 -10.43
N TRP A 595 19.71 -5.06 -10.22
CA TRP A 595 19.71 -6.10 -11.26
C TRP A 595 18.80 -5.76 -12.45
N ARG A 596 17.69 -5.04 -12.21
CA ARG A 596 16.77 -4.64 -13.29
C ARG A 596 17.24 -3.41 -14.08
N GLY A 597 18.21 -2.64 -13.57
CA GLY A 597 18.61 -1.32 -14.06
C GLY A 597 17.90 -0.17 -13.33
N PRO A 598 16.62 0.15 -13.63
CA PRO A 598 15.90 1.25 -12.98
C PRO A 598 15.69 1.10 -11.47
N GLY A 599 15.37 2.21 -10.80
CA GLY A 599 15.21 2.24 -9.34
C GLY A 599 16.55 2.19 -8.60
N SER A 600 17.55 2.85 -9.16
CA SER A 600 18.72 3.34 -8.44
C SER A 600 18.31 4.07 -7.16
N ARG A 601 19.12 3.95 -6.10
CA ARG A 601 19.06 4.84 -4.93
C ARG A 601 20.39 5.55 -4.79
N VAL A 602 20.33 6.85 -4.53
CA VAL A 602 21.50 7.74 -4.43
C VAL A 602 21.43 8.49 -3.09
N LEU A 603 22.53 8.49 -2.34
CA LEU A 603 22.70 9.27 -1.11
C LEU A 603 23.94 10.16 -1.26
N ALA A 604 23.75 11.48 -1.36
CA ALA A 604 24.83 12.43 -1.20
C ALA A 604 25.07 12.68 0.29
N GLN A 605 26.32 12.60 0.73
CA GLN A 605 26.72 12.64 2.12
C GLN A 605 27.83 13.67 2.36
N PHE A 606 27.66 14.44 3.42
CA PHE A 606 28.67 15.31 3.99
C PHE A 606 29.38 14.58 5.14
N GLN A 607 30.68 14.36 4.97
CA GLN A 607 31.53 13.60 5.90
C GLN A 607 32.62 14.53 6.47
N ALA A 608 32.24 15.30 7.49
CA ALA A 608 33.13 16.23 8.21
C ALA A 608 34.37 15.53 8.83
N PRO A 609 35.43 16.27 9.20
CA PRO A 609 36.52 15.74 10.01
C PRO A 609 36.02 15.14 11.32
N SER A 610 36.36 13.88 11.57
CA SER A 610 36.13 13.19 12.85
C SER A 610 37.15 12.08 13.01
N GLU A 611 37.55 11.83 14.26
CA GLU A 611 38.36 10.66 14.66
C GLU A 611 37.47 9.43 14.91
N THR A 612 36.15 9.61 14.94
CA THR A 612 35.17 8.53 15.14
C THR A 612 34.57 8.06 13.81
N THR A 613 34.10 6.81 13.79
CA THR A 613 33.37 6.21 12.67
C THR A 613 31.89 6.64 12.59
N ALA A 614 31.52 7.75 13.23
CA ALA A 614 30.17 8.31 13.19
C ALA A 614 29.69 8.52 11.73
N PRO A 615 28.45 8.14 11.38
CA PRO A 615 27.96 8.23 10.01
C PRO A 615 27.98 9.64 9.41
N GLY A 616 28.21 9.74 8.11
CA GLY A 616 28.09 10.99 7.36
C GLY A 616 26.67 11.54 7.40
N ALA A 617 26.54 12.88 7.45
CA ALA A 617 25.24 13.53 7.36
C ALA A 617 24.71 13.38 5.92
N VAL A 618 23.50 12.83 5.75
CA VAL A 618 22.87 12.72 4.43
C VAL A 618 22.39 14.10 3.99
N ALA A 619 23.12 14.69 3.03
CA ALA A 619 22.88 16.02 2.49
C ALA A 619 21.71 16.03 1.48
N ALA A 620 21.61 14.98 0.67
CA ALA A 620 20.51 14.78 -0.26
C ALA A 620 20.30 13.29 -0.54
N ARG A 621 19.10 12.96 -1.04
CA ARG A 621 18.72 11.62 -1.51
C ARG A 621 18.14 11.76 -2.92
N ALA A 622 18.13 10.66 -3.67
CA ALA A 622 17.31 10.52 -4.87
C ALA A 622 16.96 9.05 -5.12
N GLU A 623 15.83 8.81 -5.76
CA GLU A 623 15.45 7.50 -6.30
C GLU A 623 15.26 7.59 -7.81
N HIS A 624 15.51 6.50 -8.55
CA HIS A 624 15.39 6.42 -10.01
C HIS A 624 16.28 7.41 -10.81
N SER A 625 17.14 8.17 -10.12
CA SER A 625 18.06 9.15 -10.72
C SER A 625 19.26 8.50 -11.42
N PRO A 626 19.74 9.06 -12.55
CA PRO A 626 20.97 8.61 -13.20
C PRO A 626 22.23 9.08 -12.47
N ALA A 627 22.13 10.11 -11.61
CA ALA A 627 23.24 10.79 -10.95
C ALA A 627 24.16 9.84 -10.17
N CYS A 628 25.45 10.17 -10.13
CA CYS A 628 26.52 9.33 -9.59
C CYS A 628 26.60 7.92 -10.21
N GLY A 629 26.10 7.75 -11.43
CA GLY A 629 26.14 6.50 -12.19
C GLY A 629 27.01 6.61 -13.44
N ALA A 630 27.30 5.48 -14.10
CA ALA A 630 28.14 5.45 -15.31
C ALA A 630 27.56 6.25 -16.50
N ARG A 631 26.27 6.60 -16.47
CA ARG A 631 25.59 7.45 -17.47
C ARG A 631 25.60 8.94 -17.12
N GLU A 632 25.73 9.29 -15.84
CA GLU A 632 25.73 10.66 -15.36
C GLU A 632 26.51 10.74 -14.04
N SER A 633 27.73 11.26 -14.11
CA SER A 633 28.60 11.46 -12.96
C SER A 633 28.38 12.82 -12.29
N ARG A 634 27.53 13.69 -12.83
CA ARG A 634 27.20 14.96 -12.18
C ARG A 634 26.36 14.74 -10.93
N VAL A 635 26.73 15.47 -9.89
CA VAL A 635 26.01 15.56 -8.61
C VAL A 635 26.28 16.93 -7.99
N LEU A 636 25.30 17.45 -7.25
CA LEU A 636 25.42 18.62 -6.40
C LEU A 636 24.58 18.38 -5.14
N ALA A 637 25.14 18.66 -3.97
CA ALA A 637 24.42 18.60 -2.69
C ALA A 637 24.96 19.67 -1.73
N GLY A 638 24.20 19.96 -0.67
CA GLY A 638 24.59 20.91 0.36
C GLY A 638 24.03 20.58 1.74
N VAL A 639 24.62 21.19 2.77
CA VAL A 639 24.20 21.08 4.17
C VAL A 639 24.23 22.45 4.83
N LEU A 640 23.36 22.65 5.82
CA LEU A 640 23.52 23.71 6.80
C LEU A 640 24.42 23.18 7.94
N TRP A 641 25.60 23.77 8.10
CA TRP A 641 26.65 23.31 9.01
C TRP A 641 27.02 24.38 10.04
N LYS A 642 27.17 23.98 11.32
CA LYS A 642 27.61 24.85 12.42
C LYS A 642 29.10 24.62 12.66
N SER A 643 29.89 25.68 12.63
CA SER A 643 31.31 25.66 12.96
C SER A 643 31.52 25.47 14.47
N ARG A 644 32.73 25.09 14.90
CA ARG A 644 33.05 25.01 16.34
C ARG A 644 33.02 26.39 17.02
N GLY A 645 33.18 27.47 16.25
CA GLY A 645 32.94 28.86 16.66
C GLY A 645 31.47 29.29 16.68
N GLY A 646 30.53 28.34 16.57
CA GLY A 646 29.08 28.58 16.66
C GLY A 646 28.44 29.19 15.40
N LYS A 647 29.20 29.45 14.33
CA LYS A 647 28.73 30.13 13.12
C LYS A 647 28.14 29.14 12.13
N TRP A 648 26.95 29.45 11.63
CA TRP A 648 26.27 28.68 10.59
C TRP A 648 26.72 29.05 9.19
N TYR A 649 26.86 28.04 8.33
CA TYR A 649 27.18 28.18 6.92
C TYR A 649 26.32 27.21 6.09
N VAL A 650 25.84 27.66 4.93
CA VAL A 650 25.49 26.73 3.85
C VAL A 650 26.78 26.29 3.19
N LEU A 651 27.09 25.01 3.30
CA LEU A 651 28.17 24.36 2.57
C LEU A 651 27.56 23.55 1.42
N ALA A 652 28.10 23.67 0.22
CA ALA A 652 27.71 22.82 -0.89
C ALA A 652 28.93 22.38 -1.72
N ALA A 653 28.81 21.20 -2.32
CA ALA A 653 29.78 20.69 -3.27
C ALA A 653 29.10 19.86 -4.35
N GLY A 654 29.62 19.98 -5.57
CA GLY A 654 29.32 19.07 -6.66
C GLY A 654 30.55 18.34 -7.18
N SER A 655 30.35 17.47 -8.17
CA SER A 655 31.42 16.79 -8.90
C SER A 655 32.39 17.79 -9.55
N GLY A 656 33.66 17.40 -9.73
CA GLY A 656 34.70 18.24 -10.35
C GLY A 656 34.46 18.69 -11.81
N THR A 657 33.32 18.33 -12.40
CA THR A 657 32.80 18.82 -13.68
C THR A 657 32.09 20.17 -13.57
N LEU A 658 31.79 20.67 -12.37
CA LEU A 658 31.15 21.98 -12.17
C LEU A 658 32.20 23.12 -12.13
N GLY A 659 31.96 24.16 -12.92
CA GLY A 659 32.78 25.39 -12.98
C GLY A 659 32.26 26.54 -12.10
N SER A 660 31.02 26.45 -11.58
CA SER A 660 30.54 27.31 -10.50
C SER A 660 29.40 26.64 -9.71
N VAL A 661 29.22 27.06 -8.45
CA VAL A 661 28.11 26.69 -7.57
C VAL A 661 27.46 27.96 -7.02
N GLU A 662 26.13 27.99 -6.99
CA GLU A 662 25.32 29.14 -6.59
C GLU A 662 24.23 28.70 -5.60
N VAL A 663 23.92 29.56 -4.63
CA VAL A 663 22.84 29.38 -3.65
C VAL A 663 21.85 30.53 -3.73
N SER A 664 20.56 30.21 -3.64
CA SER A 664 19.46 31.15 -3.56
C SER A 664 18.42 30.73 -2.48
N GLY A 665 17.32 31.47 -2.36
CA GLY A 665 16.35 31.31 -1.28
C GLY A 665 16.68 32.19 -0.08
N GLY A 666 16.67 31.58 1.12
CA GLY A 666 16.98 32.26 2.40
C GLY A 666 18.47 32.61 2.60
N VAL A 667 19.35 32.11 1.73
CA VAL A 667 20.76 32.51 1.63
C VAL A 667 21.06 32.79 0.17
N ARG A 668 21.92 33.78 -0.12
CA ARG A 668 22.38 34.09 -1.48
C ARG A 668 23.90 34.13 -1.54
N GLY A 669 24.48 33.56 -2.58
CA GLY A 669 25.92 33.59 -2.81
C GLY A 669 26.35 32.71 -3.99
N LYS A 670 27.57 32.94 -4.47
CA LYS A 670 28.13 32.25 -5.63
C LYS A 670 29.63 32.05 -5.46
N ALA A 671 30.14 30.92 -5.91
CA ALA A 671 31.57 30.63 -5.95
C ALA A 671 31.98 30.02 -7.31
N PRO A 672 33.19 30.32 -7.82
CA PRO A 672 33.79 29.59 -8.92
C PRO A 672 34.23 28.18 -8.47
N GLY A 673 34.33 27.24 -9.41
CA GLY A 673 34.63 25.84 -9.15
C GLY A 673 33.42 25.05 -8.61
N ASN A 674 33.69 23.88 -8.04
CA ASN A 674 32.67 22.91 -7.62
C ASN A 674 32.31 22.97 -6.12
N LEU A 675 32.76 24.01 -5.39
CA LEU A 675 32.58 24.16 -3.94
C LEU A 675 31.96 25.51 -3.60
N LEU A 676 31.14 25.55 -2.54
CA LEU A 676 30.53 26.77 -2.01
C LEU A 676 30.51 26.73 -0.48
N ALA A 677 30.83 27.86 0.15
CA ALA A 677 30.62 28.10 1.57
C ALA A 677 30.12 29.53 1.78
N VAL A 678 28.88 29.70 2.27
CA VAL A 678 28.25 31.01 2.49
C VAL A 678 27.73 31.09 3.92
N ARG A 679 27.97 32.21 4.61
CA ARG A 679 27.49 32.45 5.98
C ARG A 679 25.96 32.47 5.98
N ALA A 680 25.36 31.78 6.94
CA ALA A 680 23.91 31.57 7.03
C ALA A 680 23.38 31.78 8.46
N GLU A 681 22.07 31.72 8.62
CA GLU A 681 21.39 31.68 9.93
C GLU A 681 20.97 30.24 10.29
N GLU A 682 20.53 30.04 11.53
CA GLU A 682 20.04 28.72 11.98
C GLU A 682 18.71 28.38 11.28
N GLY A 683 18.56 27.14 10.78
CA GLY A 683 17.37 26.70 10.05
C GLY A 683 17.19 27.25 8.61
N ALA A 684 18.13 28.05 8.10
CA ALA A 684 18.01 28.72 6.80
C ALA A 684 17.80 27.73 5.63
N GLN A 685 16.74 27.97 4.84
CA GLN A 685 16.40 27.16 3.66
C GLN A 685 17.10 27.69 2.40
N ALA A 686 17.70 26.78 1.63
CA ALA A 686 18.61 27.11 0.53
C ALA A 686 18.30 26.26 -0.71
N GLU A 687 18.16 26.91 -1.86
CA GLU A 687 18.18 26.25 -3.16
C GLU A 687 19.59 26.29 -3.76
N LEU A 688 20.03 25.19 -4.36
CA LEU A 688 21.38 25.02 -4.88
C LEU A 688 21.34 24.60 -6.34
N TYR A 689 22.11 25.30 -7.17
CA TYR A 689 22.34 24.95 -8.56
C TYR A 689 23.77 25.30 -8.96
N GLY A 690 24.37 24.42 -9.75
CA GLY A 690 25.69 24.57 -10.32
C GLY A 690 25.64 24.83 -11.82
N ARG A 691 26.78 25.19 -12.39
CA ARG A 691 26.99 25.23 -13.84
C ARG A 691 28.30 24.56 -14.19
N THR A 692 28.30 23.76 -15.24
CA THR A 692 29.52 23.26 -15.91
C THR A 692 30.17 24.39 -16.72
N PRO A 693 31.44 24.26 -17.19
CA PRO A 693 32.14 25.31 -17.93
C PRO A 693 31.45 25.76 -19.23
N ASP A 694 30.69 24.88 -19.88
CA ASP A 694 29.83 25.15 -21.04
C ASP A 694 28.51 25.89 -20.68
N GLY A 695 28.28 26.17 -19.40
CA GLY A 695 27.12 26.92 -18.90
C GLY A 695 25.89 26.07 -18.54
N THR A 696 25.87 24.77 -18.91
CA THR A 696 24.77 23.85 -18.58
C THR A 696 24.50 23.81 -17.08
N ARG A 697 23.23 24.03 -16.70
CA ARG A 697 22.76 24.00 -15.31
C ARG A 697 22.73 22.57 -14.78
N VAL A 698 23.16 22.41 -13.53
CA VAL A 698 23.08 21.17 -12.75
C VAL A 698 22.36 21.50 -11.44
N ASP A 699 21.14 21.04 -11.28
CA ASP A 699 20.40 21.22 -10.03
C ASP A 699 20.89 20.28 -8.92
N ALA A 700 20.60 20.63 -7.67
CA ALA A 700 20.88 19.75 -6.53
C ALA A 700 20.12 18.42 -6.63
N LEU A 701 20.73 17.36 -6.08
CA LEU A 701 20.11 16.05 -5.92
C LEU A 701 18.84 16.17 -5.05
N ARG A 702 17.73 15.55 -5.50
CA ARG A 702 16.40 15.55 -4.88
C ARG A 702 15.71 14.20 -5.15
#